data_AF-A0A9D4PWA2-F1
#
_entry.id   AF-A0A9D4PWA2-F1
#
_cell.length_a   1.000
_cell.length_b   1.000
_cell.length_c   1.000
_cell.angle_alpha   90.00
_cell.angle_beta   90.00
_cell.angle_gamma   90.00
#
_symmetry.space_group_name_H-M   'P 1'
#
loop_
_entity.id
_entity.type
_entity.pdbx_description
1 polymer ?
#
loop_
_entity_poly.entity_id
_entity_poly.type
_entity_poly.pdbx_seq_one_letter_code
_entity_poly.pdbx_strand_id
1 'polypeptide(L)'
;MVEESAVVERSHSPPHPQPSPRSLGYGAAVVFATMTLIIVLLLLFDESPRQRLKTEPFCCPDVVNRVFGGANLSIDPCRSIFGHTCYAYVAGAREDDYRVGSPRTGPFYDSETPSADTDPVDGVPITEAGRAVAAYYRACVISAGNASPGTSSARALLNVTATPTNASLTSPTLVAVIVDLSLQYGLPSVFEFKIGGSMASRPYFNVSVAMSPNAAPQASGHSQAFVETIKADALKVVNEYLSSKISLQEVNDFLGDVEKGKLEATELYVKSLTYLTPDVTAAEWGEILRKFHVRDLDNSSVFLQVTKETFADTLKPGNRPRTLVSALVSASANLALDVFIEANGTDARSRTCRQRARELRPLLILDRIGNSPTRSQNAAIQTAYDLTARAVLAKARGGMTKDDFKELQGTLKEMTLLLPPDVVPGDLAVPTMTPEYAHAELVTRAYLIRAWLHQTFSLGISQEYLDGFHKNHVTVEGGRVIVPTSVYTVISLGQVSDPVVLMPTMGVYLADALWEYVFETSWSVESNATLKGYRDCIEKNSRSLIEWPSELLWLSVETSLEASKGPDWDALVDTAGTWNATRGQLFYMTFVHYVLCRSPHSRYPTFGIDVDVFMSAFEDFYRSFRCNTTVSKITGAICTLHL
;
A
#
# COMPACT_ATOMS: atom_id res chain seq x y z
N MET A 1 40.81 -23.75 90.41
CA MET A 1 41.59 -24.74 91.19
C MET A 1 40.70 -25.16 92.34
N VAL A 2 40.34 -26.45 92.39
CA VAL A 2 40.09 -27.26 93.60
C VAL A 2 38.87 -26.84 94.43
N GLU A 3 37.89 -27.66 94.82
CA GLU A 3 37.56 -29.08 94.67
C GLU A 3 36.11 -29.23 95.18
N GLU A 4 35.54 -30.38 94.84
CA GLU A 4 34.35 -31.02 95.40
C GLU A 4 34.10 -30.81 96.90
N SER A 5 32.82 -30.77 97.27
CA SER A 5 32.28 -31.70 98.27
C SER A 5 30.76 -31.79 98.18
N ALA A 6 30.29 -33.03 98.04
CA ALA A 6 28.90 -33.44 98.05
C ALA A 6 28.31 -33.36 99.46
N VAL A 7 27.04 -32.98 99.56
CA VAL A 7 26.18 -33.30 100.72
C VAL A 7 24.85 -33.83 100.19
N VAL A 8 24.56 -35.06 100.63
CA VAL A 8 23.31 -35.80 100.43
C VAL A 8 22.31 -35.32 101.48
N GLU A 9 21.13 -34.86 101.05
CA GLU A 9 19.99 -34.68 101.96
C GLU A 9 18.70 -35.17 101.29
N ARG A 10 18.15 -36.25 101.84
CA ARG A 10 16.78 -36.73 101.57
C ARG A 10 15.85 -36.01 102.54
N SER A 11 14.76 -35.40 102.07
CA SER A 11 13.40 -35.81 102.42
C SER A 11 12.32 -34.88 101.85
N HIS A 12 11.19 -35.52 101.54
CA HIS A 12 9.82 -35.00 101.49
C HIS A 12 9.36 -34.17 100.28
N SER A 13 8.85 -34.94 99.32
CA SER A 13 7.90 -34.58 98.28
C SER A 13 6.60 -33.96 98.84
N PRO A 14 6.14 -32.82 98.32
CA PRO A 14 4.73 -32.46 98.33
C PRO A 14 4.04 -33.08 97.10
N PRO A 15 2.76 -33.50 97.21
CA PRO A 15 2.05 -34.16 96.11
C PRO A 15 1.77 -33.16 94.98
N HIS A 16 2.17 -33.54 93.77
CA HIS A 16 1.72 -32.91 92.53
C HIS A 16 0.21 -33.09 92.36
N PRO A 17 -0.56 -32.03 92.06
CA PRO A 17 -1.93 -32.19 91.61
C PRO A 17 -1.94 -32.85 90.23
N GLN A 18 -2.60 -34.00 90.13
CA GLN A 18 -2.90 -34.66 88.87
C GLN A 18 -3.72 -33.72 87.96
N PRO A 19 -3.27 -33.40 86.74
CA PRO A 19 -4.11 -32.72 85.77
C PRO A 19 -5.18 -33.71 85.26
N SER A 20 -6.45 -33.32 85.42
CA SER A 20 -7.59 -34.07 84.90
C SER A 20 -7.48 -34.29 83.37
N PRO A 21 -7.83 -35.46 82.80
CA PRO A 21 -7.63 -35.76 81.38
C PRO A 21 -8.56 -35.02 80.42
N ARG A 22 -9.34 -34.03 80.87
CA ARG A 22 -10.36 -33.34 80.06
C ARG A 22 -9.97 -31.96 79.55
N SER A 23 -8.80 -31.42 79.92
CA SER A 23 -8.35 -30.08 79.49
C SER A 23 -7.26 -30.07 78.40
N LEU A 24 -6.63 -31.21 78.08
CA LEU A 24 -5.60 -31.31 77.04
C LEU A 24 -6.17 -31.41 75.61
N GLY A 25 -7.41 -31.87 75.45
CA GLY A 25 -8.08 -31.94 74.13
C GLY A 25 -8.54 -30.56 73.62
N TYR A 26 -8.98 -29.68 74.51
CA TYR A 26 -9.45 -28.35 74.15
C TYR A 26 -8.30 -27.41 73.76
N GLY A 27 -7.14 -27.49 74.42
CA GLY A 27 -5.98 -26.68 74.07
C GLY A 27 -5.44 -26.99 72.67
N ALA A 28 -5.31 -28.27 72.33
CA ALA A 28 -4.83 -28.68 71.00
C ALA A 28 -5.84 -28.33 69.89
N ALA A 29 -7.15 -28.51 70.14
CA ALA A 29 -8.19 -28.18 69.18
C ALA A 29 -8.31 -26.67 68.93
N VAL A 30 -8.17 -25.83 69.97
CA VAL A 30 -8.17 -24.38 69.83
C VAL A 30 -6.95 -23.92 69.05
N VAL A 31 -5.75 -24.44 69.36
CA VAL A 31 -4.52 -24.10 68.63
C VAL A 31 -4.63 -24.49 67.14
N PHE A 32 -5.13 -25.70 66.85
CA PHE A 32 -5.37 -26.12 65.47
C PHE A 32 -6.41 -25.24 64.77
N ALA A 33 -7.52 -24.90 65.43
CA ALA A 33 -8.54 -24.03 64.87
C ALA A 33 -8.01 -22.61 64.60
N THR A 34 -7.22 -22.03 65.51
CA THR A 34 -6.57 -20.73 65.28
C THR A 34 -5.53 -20.79 64.18
N MET A 35 -4.71 -21.83 64.10
CA MET A 35 -3.73 -21.98 63.00
C MET A 35 -4.43 -22.15 61.65
N THR A 36 -5.51 -22.93 61.60
CA THR A 36 -6.32 -23.09 60.38
C THR A 36 -6.99 -21.77 60.00
N LEU A 37 -7.52 -21.02 60.96
CA LEU A 37 -8.11 -19.71 60.72
C LEU A 37 -7.06 -18.69 60.24
N ILE A 38 -5.84 -18.71 60.81
CA ILE A 38 -4.73 -17.85 60.38
C ILE A 38 -4.27 -18.23 58.98
N ILE A 39 -4.16 -19.52 58.65
CA ILE A 39 -3.82 -19.97 57.29
C ILE A 39 -4.91 -19.56 56.30
N VAL A 40 -6.20 -19.75 56.64
CA VAL A 40 -7.32 -19.32 55.80
C VAL A 40 -7.35 -17.79 55.66
N LEU A 41 -7.06 -17.04 56.72
CA LEU A 41 -6.94 -15.59 56.66
C LEU A 41 -5.72 -15.17 55.83
N LEU A 42 -4.57 -15.83 55.93
CA LEU A 42 -3.40 -15.56 55.10
C LEU A 42 -3.63 -15.92 53.63
N LEU A 43 -4.47 -16.93 53.34
CA LEU A 43 -4.89 -17.27 51.98
C LEU A 43 -5.98 -16.33 51.43
N LEU A 44 -6.84 -15.79 52.29
CA LEU A 44 -7.88 -14.81 51.91
C LEU A 44 -7.36 -13.37 51.84
N PHE A 45 -6.30 -13.06 52.59
CA PHE A 45 -5.58 -11.77 52.62
C PHE A 45 -4.21 -11.84 51.94
N ASP A 46 -3.94 -12.88 51.15
CA ASP A 46 -2.87 -12.79 50.17
C ASP A 46 -3.29 -11.70 49.17
N GLU A 47 -2.79 -10.48 49.37
CA GLU A 47 -3.01 -9.33 48.49
C GLU A 47 -2.21 -9.45 47.18
N SER A 48 -1.41 -10.51 47.01
CA SER A 48 -0.63 -10.76 45.79
C SER A 48 -1.44 -10.90 44.49
N PRO A 49 -2.73 -11.33 44.48
CA PRO A 49 -3.55 -11.30 43.28
C PRO A 49 -4.11 -9.89 42.98
N ARG A 50 -4.30 -9.04 44.00
CA ARG A 50 -4.88 -7.68 43.81
C ARG A 50 -3.84 -6.67 43.35
N GLN A 51 -2.56 -6.84 43.66
CA GLN A 51 -1.49 -6.04 43.08
C GLN A 51 -1.10 -6.44 41.65
N ARG A 52 -1.54 -7.62 41.16
CA ARG A 52 -1.39 -8.02 39.74
C ARG A 52 -2.41 -7.38 38.79
N LEU A 53 -3.40 -6.65 39.31
CA LEU A 53 -4.46 -5.98 38.52
C LEU A 53 -4.25 -4.47 38.39
N LYS A 54 -2.99 -4.02 38.43
CA LYS A 54 -2.58 -2.79 37.72
C LYS A 54 -1.76 -3.20 36.52
N THR A 55 -2.34 -4.02 35.65
CA THR A 55 -1.88 -4.13 34.27
C THR A 55 -2.03 -2.74 33.65
N GLU A 56 -0.95 -2.21 33.07
CA GLU A 56 -1.07 -1.01 32.25
C GLU A 56 -2.17 -1.25 31.20
N PRO A 57 -3.06 -0.28 30.97
CA PRO A 57 -4.12 -0.43 29.99
C PRO A 57 -3.50 -0.72 28.63
N PHE A 58 -4.05 -1.71 27.94
CA PHE A 58 -3.55 -2.07 26.62
C PHE A 58 -3.57 -0.86 25.69
N CYS A 59 -2.49 -0.66 24.92
CA CYS A 59 -2.31 0.52 24.08
C CYS A 59 -3.42 0.78 23.07
N CYS A 60 -4.13 -0.29 22.68
CA CYS A 60 -4.78 -0.35 21.38
C CYS A 60 -6.24 -0.88 21.46
N PRO A 61 -7.08 -0.31 22.35
CA PRO A 61 -8.45 -0.80 22.56
C PRO A 61 -9.32 -0.67 21.29
N ASP A 62 -9.08 0.33 20.45
CA ASP A 62 -9.82 0.53 19.19
C ASP A 62 -9.58 -0.60 18.19
N VAL A 63 -8.35 -1.12 18.13
CA VAL A 63 -8.04 -2.25 17.24
C VAL A 63 -8.73 -3.51 17.71
N VAL A 64 -8.71 -3.77 19.03
CA VAL A 64 -9.44 -4.88 19.63
C VAL A 64 -10.93 -4.73 19.33
N ASN A 65 -11.53 -3.57 19.58
CA ASN A 65 -12.95 -3.33 19.33
C ASN A 65 -13.31 -3.53 17.85
N ARG A 66 -12.44 -3.18 16.91
CA ARG A 66 -12.68 -3.43 15.49
C ARG A 66 -12.60 -4.91 15.12
N VAL A 67 -11.56 -5.60 15.58
CA VAL A 67 -11.33 -7.02 15.30
C VAL A 67 -12.45 -7.87 15.92
N PHE A 68 -12.78 -7.64 17.19
CA PHE A 68 -13.81 -8.38 17.91
C PHE A 68 -15.24 -7.92 17.57
N GLY A 69 -15.44 -6.64 17.26
CA GLY A 69 -16.75 -6.11 16.84
C GLY A 69 -17.21 -6.64 15.48
N GLY A 70 -16.28 -7.06 14.61
CA GLY A 70 -16.57 -7.73 13.34
C GLY A 70 -16.62 -9.27 13.42
N ALA A 71 -16.23 -9.84 14.56
CA ALA A 71 -16.15 -11.28 14.77
C ALA A 71 -17.51 -11.87 15.20
N ASN A 72 -17.70 -13.18 14.96
CA ASN A 72 -18.79 -13.97 15.52
C ASN A 72 -18.25 -14.96 16.54
N LEU A 73 -18.27 -14.53 17.80
CA LEU A 73 -17.76 -15.31 18.93
C LEU A 73 -18.60 -16.55 19.28
N SER A 74 -19.75 -16.75 18.64
CA SER A 74 -20.52 -18.00 18.76
C SER A 74 -19.92 -19.15 17.93
N ILE A 75 -19.08 -18.83 16.95
CA ILE A 75 -18.34 -19.82 16.16
C ILE A 75 -17.07 -20.18 16.91
N ASP A 76 -16.84 -21.48 17.10
CA ASP A 76 -15.60 -22.00 17.68
C ASP A 76 -14.42 -21.71 16.71
N PRO A 77 -13.41 -20.91 17.11
CA PRO A 77 -12.26 -20.60 16.25
C PRO A 77 -11.44 -21.85 15.90
N CYS A 78 -11.53 -22.92 16.69
CA CYS A 78 -10.90 -24.20 16.40
C CYS A 78 -11.63 -24.99 15.29
N ARG A 79 -12.86 -24.61 14.96
CA ARG A 79 -13.63 -25.19 13.84
C ARG A 79 -13.55 -24.34 12.58
N SER A 80 -13.64 -23.02 12.74
CA SER A 80 -13.47 -22.07 11.64
C SER A 80 -13.05 -20.72 12.16
N ILE A 81 -11.75 -20.41 12.04
CA ILE A 81 -11.20 -19.10 12.40
C ILE A 81 -11.61 -18.03 11.39
N PHE A 82 -11.83 -18.43 10.13
CA PHE A 82 -12.40 -17.56 9.11
C PHE A 82 -13.82 -17.15 9.46
N GLY A 83 -14.70 -18.11 9.77
CA GLY A 83 -16.07 -17.83 10.21
C GLY A 83 -16.12 -17.06 11.52
N HIS A 84 -15.21 -17.37 12.46
CA HIS A 84 -15.09 -16.66 13.73
C HIS A 84 -14.69 -15.19 13.54
N THR A 85 -13.70 -14.90 12.70
CA THR A 85 -13.08 -13.57 12.61
C THR A 85 -13.66 -12.70 11.50
N CYS A 86 -14.02 -13.29 10.35
CA CYS A 86 -14.48 -12.58 9.16
C CYS A 86 -16.02 -12.48 9.03
N TYR A 87 -16.78 -12.83 10.07
CA TYR A 87 -18.23 -12.95 9.99
C TYR A 87 -18.93 -11.70 9.43
N ALA A 88 -18.60 -10.50 9.93
CA ALA A 88 -19.23 -9.27 9.45
C ALA A 88 -18.99 -9.02 7.94
N TYR A 89 -17.84 -9.43 7.41
CA TYR A 89 -17.52 -9.32 5.99
C TYR A 89 -18.28 -10.33 5.14
N VAL A 90 -18.54 -11.53 5.67
CA VAL A 90 -19.32 -12.58 5.01
C VAL A 90 -20.81 -12.27 5.06
N ALA A 91 -21.31 -11.81 6.21
CA ALA A 91 -22.73 -11.51 6.42
C ALA A 91 -23.17 -10.20 5.75
N GLY A 92 -22.26 -9.23 5.58
CA GLY A 92 -22.53 -7.95 4.91
C GLY A 92 -22.42 -7.98 3.38
N ALA A 93 -21.95 -9.09 2.80
CA ALA A 93 -21.78 -9.26 1.37
C ALA A 93 -23.13 -9.35 0.63
N ARG A 94 -23.50 -8.36 -0.18
CA ARG A 94 -24.65 -8.50 -1.09
C ARG A 94 -24.25 -9.34 -2.31
N GLU A 95 -25.21 -10.10 -2.85
CA GLU A 95 -25.04 -10.97 -4.02
C GLU A 95 -24.57 -10.21 -5.28
N ASP A 96 -24.86 -8.90 -5.38
CA ASP A 96 -24.41 -8.03 -6.48
C ASP A 96 -22.90 -7.72 -6.46
N ASP A 97 -22.23 -7.82 -5.30
CA ASP A 97 -20.76 -7.67 -5.20
C ASP A 97 -20.00 -8.85 -5.81
N TYR A 98 -20.70 -9.96 -6.10
CA TYR A 98 -20.12 -11.16 -6.72
C TYR A 98 -20.24 -11.19 -8.25
N ARG A 99 -21.20 -10.47 -8.84
CA ARG A 99 -21.59 -10.62 -10.25
C ARG A 99 -20.88 -9.66 -11.21
N VAL A 100 -20.52 -8.49 -10.72
CA VAL A 100 -19.54 -7.63 -11.36
C VAL A 100 -18.22 -7.99 -10.70
N GLY A 101 -17.12 -8.19 -11.41
CA GLY A 101 -15.79 -8.40 -10.81
C GLY A 101 -15.28 -7.16 -10.05
N SER A 102 -16.12 -6.56 -9.20
CA SER A 102 -15.88 -5.35 -8.43
C SER A 102 -15.56 -5.75 -6.99
N PRO A 103 -14.28 -5.80 -6.63
CA PRO A 103 -13.83 -6.51 -5.45
C PRO A 103 -13.76 -5.53 -4.27
N ARG A 104 -14.88 -5.26 -3.58
CA ARG A 104 -15.09 -3.97 -2.87
C ARG A 104 -15.27 -3.96 -1.34
N THR A 105 -15.19 -5.07 -0.61
CA THR A 105 -15.47 -5.05 0.85
C THR A 105 -14.33 -5.65 1.70
N GLY A 106 -13.13 -5.06 1.60
CA GLY A 106 -12.02 -5.37 2.50
C GLY A 106 -11.62 -4.12 3.30
N PRO A 107 -10.95 -4.27 4.46
CA PRO A 107 -10.56 -3.13 5.32
C PRO A 107 -9.66 -2.10 4.60
N PHE A 108 -8.96 -2.52 3.55
CA PHE A 108 -8.19 -1.67 2.62
C PHE A 108 -9.06 -0.66 1.84
N TYR A 109 -10.30 -1.01 1.51
CA TYR A 109 -11.13 -0.26 0.54
C TYR A 109 -12.20 0.64 1.17
N ASP A 110 -12.66 0.33 2.40
CA ASP A 110 -13.66 1.14 3.09
C ASP A 110 -13.06 2.38 3.77
N SER A 111 -11.77 2.37 4.09
CA SER A 111 -11.08 3.48 4.77
C SER A 111 -10.46 4.53 3.82
N GLU A 112 -10.49 4.29 2.50
CA GLU A 112 -9.76 5.10 1.50
C GLU A 112 -10.57 6.19 0.83
N THR A 113 -11.86 6.27 1.10
CA THR A 113 -12.65 7.42 0.66
C THR A 113 -12.80 8.37 1.85
N PRO A 114 -12.36 9.64 1.76
CA PRO A 114 -13.08 10.68 2.48
C PRO A 114 -14.55 10.46 2.15
N SER A 115 -15.41 10.37 3.17
CA SER A 115 -16.85 10.40 2.93
C SER A 115 -17.09 11.59 2.01
N ALA A 116 -17.68 11.33 0.84
CA ALA A 116 -18.09 12.39 -0.06
C ALA A 116 -19.00 13.43 0.65
N ASP A 117 -19.60 12.99 1.76
CA ASP A 117 -20.16 13.81 2.83
C ASP A 117 -19.05 14.24 3.79
N THR A 118 -18.32 15.29 3.41
CA THR A 118 -17.40 16.00 4.31
C THR A 118 -18.20 16.99 5.14
N ASP A 119 -19.01 16.47 6.08
CA ASP A 119 -19.04 17.15 7.37
C ASP A 119 -17.78 16.72 8.12
N PRO A 120 -17.04 17.66 8.76
CA PRO A 120 -15.88 17.32 9.55
C PRO A 120 -16.30 16.29 10.58
N VAL A 121 -15.77 15.07 10.46
CA VAL A 121 -15.84 14.08 11.53
C VAL A 121 -15.10 14.70 12.71
N ASP A 122 -15.86 15.03 13.76
CA ASP A 122 -15.46 15.59 15.06
C ASP A 122 -13.98 16.02 15.16
N GLY A 123 -13.70 17.29 14.83
CA GLY A 123 -12.47 17.98 15.26
C GLY A 123 -11.21 17.78 14.41
N VAL A 124 -11.23 16.99 13.32
CA VAL A 124 -10.07 16.87 12.41
C VAL A 124 -10.19 17.89 11.25
N PRO A 125 -9.26 18.86 11.12
CA PRO A 125 -9.29 19.81 10.02
C PRO A 125 -8.97 19.12 8.68
N ILE A 126 -9.82 19.29 7.67
CA ILE A 126 -9.58 18.77 6.31
C ILE A 126 -8.33 19.46 5.74
N THR A 127 -7.33 18.69 5.28
CA THR A 127 -6.14 19.26 4.61
C THR A 127 -6.50 19.93 3.28
N GLU A 128 -5.57 20.70 2.72
CA GLU A 128 -5.72 21.21 1.36
C GLU A 128 -5.84 20.08 0.31
N ALA A 129 -5.08 19.00 0.47
CA ALA A 129 -5.14 17.85 -0.43
C ALA A 129 -6.47 17.09 -0.31
N GLY A 130 -7.01 16.92 0.89
CA GLY A 130 -8.33 16.33 1.11
C GLY A 130 -9.45 17.17 0.48
N ARG A 131 -9.37 18.50 0.58
CA ARG A 131 -10.29 19.41 -0.13
C ARG A 131 -10.18 19.25 -1.64
N ALA A 132 -8.97 19.11 -2.18
CA ALA A 132 -8.75 18.91 -3.61
C ALA A 132 -9.36 17.59 -4.11
N VAL A 133 -9.14 16.47 -3.39
CA VAL A 133 -9.74 15.17 -3.72
C VAL A 133 -11.27 15.23 -3.67
N ALA A 134 -11.84 15.84 -2.63
CA ALA A 134 -13.29 15.99 -2.50
C ALA A 134 -13.88 16.89 -3.60
N ALA A 135 -13.17 17.95 -4.00
CA ALA A 135 -13.57 18.82 -5.10
C ALA A 135 -13.54 18.08 -6.46
N TYR A 136 -12.49 17.28 -6.71
CA TYR A 136 -12.40 16.43 -7.90
C TYR A 136 -13.56 15.43 -7.97
N TYR A 137 -13.85 14.73 -6.87
CA TYR A 137 -14.98 13.81 -6.79
C TYR A 137 -16.31 14.50 -7.12
N ARG A 138 -16.56 15.67 -6.52
CA ARG A 138 -17.77 16.45 -6.78
C ARG A 138 -17.86 16.90 -8.23
N ALA A 139 -16.77 17.40 -8.81
CA ALA A 139 -16.71 17.80 -10.20
C ALA A 139 -17.08 16.62 -11.12
N CYS A 140 -16.53 15.43 -10.85
CA CYS A 140 -16.86 14.19 -11.56
C CYS A 140 -18.36 13.86 -11.47
N VAL A 141 -18.93 13.82 -10.27
CA VAL A 141 -20.34 13.46 -10.07
C VAL A 141 -21.27 14.46 -10.76
N ILE A 142 -20.99 15.76 -10.65
CA ILE A 142 -21.79 16.83 -11.27
C ILE A 142 -21.70 16.77 -12.81
N SER A 143 -20.52 16.49 -13.35
CA SER A 143 -20.28 16.50 -14.80
C SER A 143 -20.59 15.17 -15.49
N ALA A 144 -20.80 14.09 -14.71
CA ALA A 144 -21.10 12.76 -15.23
C ALA A 144 -22.43 12.75 -16.01
N GLY A 145 -22.33 12.59 -17.32
CA GLY A 145 -23.47 12.61 -18.25
C GLY A 145 -23.72 13.95 -18.95
N ASN A 146 -22.76 14.89 -18.94
CA ASN A 146 -22.82 16.08 -19.78
C ASN A 146 -22.90 15.71 -21.27
N ALA A 147 -23.79 16.39 -22.01
CA ALA A 147 -24.13 16.05 -23.39
C ALA A 147 -23.07 16.42 -24.44
N SER A 148 -22.00 17.15 -24.08
CA SER A 148 -20.98 17.63 -25.02
C SER A 148 -19.55 17.55 -24.44
N PRO A 149 -19.04 16.34 -24.16
CA PRO A 149 -17.74 16.14 -23.51
C PRO A 149 -16.56 16.69 -24.36
N GLY A 150 -16.70 16.74 -25.69
CA GLY A 150 -15.70 17.35 -26.57
C GLY A 150 -15.54 18.86 -26.37
N THR A 151 -16.66 19.59 -26.19
CA THR A 151 -16.63 21.04 -25.97
C THR A 151 -15.99 21.41 -24.63
N SER A 152 -16.38 20.74 -23.53
CA SER A 152 -15.81 21.01 -22.20
C SER A 152 -14.33 20.66 -22.14
N SER A 153 -13.94 19.53 -22.74
CA SER A 153 -12.53 19.10 -22.76
C SER A 153 -11.65 20.06 -23.56
N ALA A 154 -12.12 20.52 -24.71
CA ALA A 154 -11.39 21.51 -25.51
C ALA A 154 -11.23 22.86 -24.78
N ARG A 155 -12.30 23.36 -24.13
CA ARG A 155 -12.21 24.60 -23.34
C ARG A 155 -11.25 24.45 -22.16
N ALA A 156 -11.37 23.36 -21.41
CA ALA A 156 -10.50 23.07 -20.28
C ALA A 156 -9.03 23.03 -20.73
N LEU A 157 -8.74 22.34 -21.85
CA LEU A 157 -7.40 22.24 -22.40
C LEU A 157 -6.83 23.59 -22.83
N LEU A 158 -7.61 24.38 -23.57
CA LEU A 158 -7.20 25.71 -24.02
C LEU A 158 -6.96 26.69 -22.85
N ASN A 159 -7.69 26.54 -21.75
CA ASN A 159 -7.51 27.37 -20.55
C ASN A 159 -6.23 27.05 -19.77
N VAL A 160 -5.74 25.81 -19.80
CA VAL A 160 -4.55 25.38 -19.04
C VAL A 160 -3.27 25.32 -19.88
N THR A 161 -3.41 25.27 -21.21
CA THR A 161 -2.28 25.32 -22.14
C THR A 161 -2.02 26.76 -22.54
N ALA A 162 -0.75 27.20 -22.50
CA ALA A 162 -0.34 28.50 -23.03
C ALA A 162 -0.35 28.46 -24.57
N THR A 163 -1.52 28.23 -25.16
CA THR A 163 -1.67 27.97 -26.60
C THR A 163 -1.37 29.24 -27.39
N PRO A 164 -0.36 29.24 -28.28
CA PRO A 164 -0.03 30.40 -29.09
C PRO A 164 -1.12 30.68 -30.11
N THR A 165 -1.33 31.96 -30.43
CA THR A 165 -2.17 32.34 -31.58
C THR A 165 -1.48 31.95 -32.90
N ASN A 166 -2.26 31.82 -33.97
CA ASN A 166 -1.72 31.52 -35.31
C ASN A 166 -0.63 32.50 -35.78
N ALA A 167 -0.71 33.77 -35.36
CA ALA A 167 0.26 34.80 -35.71
C ALA A 167 1.63 34.62 -35.02
N SER A 168 1.68 33.88 -33.90
CA SER A 168 2.88 33.64 -33.09
C SER A 168 3.41 32.20 -33.21
N LEU A 169 2.88 31.40 -34.13
CA LEU A 169 3.16 29.97 -34.22
C LEU A 169 4.50 29.67 -34.91
N THR A 170 5.50 29.35 -34.10
CA THR A 170 6.86 28.94 -34.50
C THR A 170 7.07 27.44 -34.25
N SER A 171 8.12 26.86 -34.83
CA SER A 171 8.46 25.45 -34.54
C SER A 171 8.72 25.20 -33.04
N PRO A 172 9.49 26.04 -32.31
CA PRO A 172 9.69 25.88 -30.87
C PRO A 172 8.40 25.94 -30.05
N THR A 173 7.50 26.88 -30.35
CA THR A 173 6.24 27.04 -29.61
C THR A 173 5.29 25.88 -29.87
N LEU A 174 5.22 25.37 -31.10
CA LEU A 174 4.44 24.18 -31.43
C LEU A 174 4.97 22.92 -30.74
N VAL A 175 6.29 22.72 -30.76
CA VAL A 175 6.94 21.60 -30.05
C VAL A 175 6.67 21.70 -28.55
N ALA A 176 6.79 22.88 -27.95
CA ALA A 176 6.48 23.09 -26.54
C ALA A 176 5.05 22.69 -26.19
N VAL A 177 4.05 23.03 -27.02
CA VAL A 177 2.66 22.60 -26.82
C VAL A 177 2.52 21.07 -26.87
N ILE A 178 3.09 20.41 -27.88
CA ILE A 178 2.99 18.96 -28.04
C ILE A 178 3.67 18.22 -26.88
N VAL A 179 4.84 18.71 -26.45
CA VAL A 179 5.56 18.19 -25.29
C VAL A 179 4.76 18.42 -24.01
N ASP A 180 4.17 19.60 -23.80
CA ASP A 180 3.33 19.89 -22.64
C ASP A 180 2.09 18.97 -22.63
N LEU A 181 1.41 18.75 -23.76
CA LEU A 181 0.28 17.81 -23.86
C LEU A 181 0.66 16.38 -23.41
N SER A 182 1.84 15.91 -23.84
CA SER A 182 2.30 14.56 -23.53
C SER A 182 2.86 14.45 -22.11
N LEU A 183 3.83 15.28 -21.74
CA LEU A 183 4.60 15.16 -20.50
C LEU A 183 3.98 15.91 -19.33
N GLN A 184 3.11 16.89 -19.54
CA GLN A 184 2.39 17.53 -18.45
C GLN A 184 1.02 16.90 -18.24
N TYR A 185 0.30 16.55 -19.30
CA TYR A 185 -1.08 16.08 -19.17
C TYR A 185 -1.27 14.60 -19.48
N GLY A 186 -0.24 13.89 -19.97
CA GLY A 186 -0.38 12.48 -20.33
C GLY A 186 -1.41 12.27 -21.44
N LEU A 187 -1.60 13.26 -22.32
CA LEU A 187 -2.57 13.23 -23.41
C LEU A 187 -1.83 13.02 -24.74
N PRO A 188 -1.94 11.82 -25.33
CA PRO A 188 -1.45 11.58 -26.67
C PRO A 188 -2.09 12.56 -27.66
N SER A 189 -1.28 13.09 -28.57
CA SER A 189 -1.73 14.09 -29.55
C SER A 189 -1.36 13.65 -30.97
N VAL A 190 -0.52 14.42 -31.67
CA VAL A 190 0.12 14.00 -32.94
C VAL A 190 1.39 13.18 -32.66
N PHE A 191 2.11 13.54 -31.59
CA PHE A 191 3.29 12.82 -31.08
C PHE A 191 3.08 12.55 -29.59
N GLU A 192 3.74 11.52 -29.05
CA GLU A 192 3.65 11.15 -27.63
C GLU A 192 5.03 11.02 -27.00
N PHE A 193 5.37 12.00 -26.19
CA PHE A 193 6.60 11.99 -25.41
C PHE A 193 6.38 11.19 -24.13
N LYS A 194 7.28 10.26 -23.82
CA LYS A 194 7.32 9.51 -22.56
C LYS A 194 8.67 9.67 -21.89
N ILE A 195 8.68 9.49 -20.58
CA ILE A 195 9.90 9.43 -19.79
C ILE A 195 9.97 8.02 -19.21
N GLY A 196 11.13 7.36 -19.30
CA GLY A 196 11.32 5.99 -18.87
C GLY A 196 12.52 5.82 -17.95
N GLY A 197 12.50 4.79 -17.10
CA GLY A 197 13.67 4.35 -16.34
C GLY A 197 14.44 3.27 -17.09
N SER A 198 15.78 3.33 -17.10
CA SER A 198 16.62 2.20 -17.52
C SER A 198 16.81 1.22 -16.38
N MET A 199 16.82 -0.08 -16.71
CA MET A 199 17.34 -1.15 -15.85
C MET A 199 18.79 -0.89 -15.39
N ALA A 200 19.54 -0.02 -16.08
CA ALA A 200 20.93 0.32 -15.78
C ALA A 200 21.11 1.61 -14.94
N SER A 201 20.18 1.94 -14.04
CA SER A 201 20.32 2.99 -13.01
C SER A 201 20.42 4.46 -13.50
N ARG A 202 20.05 4.75 -14.76
CA ARG A 202 19.95 6.14 -15.27
C ARG A 202 18.58 6.41 -15.90
N PRO A 203 17.92 7.53 -15.59
CA PRO A 203 16.70 7.91 -16.30
C PRO A 203 17.05 8.28 -17.74
N TYR A 204 16.20 7.90 -18.69
CA TYR A 204 16.30 8.32 -20.08
C TYR A 204 14.94 8.78 -20.62
N PHE A 205 14.95 9.58 -21.67
CA PHE A 205 13.75 10.05 -22.35
C PHE A 205 13.38 9.06 -23.45
N ASN A 206 12.11 8.72 -23.57
CA ASN A 206 11.64 7.92 -24.69
C ASN A 206 10.62 8.74 -25.48
N VAL A 207 11.03 9.21 -26.65
CA VAL A 207 10.17 9.92 -27.59
C VAL A 207 9.61 8.92 -28.58
N SER A 208 8.54 8.25 -28.18
CA SER A 208 7.76 7.43 -29.09
C SER A 208 6.90 8.28 -30.02
N VAL A 209 6.51 7.75 -31.17
CA VAL A 209 5.28 8.22 -31.81
C VAL A 209 4.16 7.40 -31.23
N ALA A 210 3.16 8.08 -30.65
CA ALA A 210 1.87 7.46 -30.48
C ALA A 210 1.38 7.10 -31.88
N MET A 211 1.51 5.82 -32.24
CA MET A 211 0.72 5.29 -33.33
C MET A 211 -0.75 5.41 -32.92
N SER A 212 -1.37 6.42 -33.52
CA SER A 212 -2.81 6.56 -33.74
C SER A 212 -3.67 7.17 -32.62
N PRO A 213 -4.18 8.40 -32.82
CA PRO A 213 -5.45 8.83 -32.20
C PRO A 213 -6.65 7.97 -32.63
N ASN A 214 -6.50 7.04 -33.59
CA ASN A 214 -7.51 6.03 -33.94
C ASN A 214 -7.30 4.67 -33.25
N ALA A 215 -6.31 4.51 -32.34
CA ALA A 215 -6.17 3.31 -31.51
C ALA A 215 -7.00 3.37 -30.21
N ALA A 216 -7.27 4.57 -29.68
CA ALA A 216 -8.15 4.78 -28.52
C ALA A 216 -9.59 4.18 -28.64
N PRO A 217 -10.26 4.13 -29.81
CA PRO A 217 -11.59 3.55 -29.96
C PRO A 217 -11.66 2.06 -29.64
N GLN A 218 -10.61 1.28 -29.93
CA GLN A 218 -10.64 -0.17 -29.69
C GLN A 218 -10.40 -0.53 -28.21
N ALA A 219 -9.63 0.28 -27.48
CA ALA A 219 -9.36 0.05 -26.06
C ALA A 219 -10.49 0.55 -25.13
N SER A 220 -11.20 1.61 -25.53
CA SER A 220 -12.26 2.23 -24.71
C SER A 220 -13.67 1.64 -24.94
N GLY A 221 -13.84 0.78 -25.95
CA GLY A 221 -15.13 0.14 -26.25
C GLY A 221 -16.19 1.08 -26.85
N HIS A 222 -15.85 2.34 -27.13
CA HIS A 222 -16.77 3.32 -27.70
C HIS A 222 -16.84 3.23 -29.24
N SER A 223 -18.03 3.52 -29.79
CA SER A 223 -18.21 3.51 -31.24
C SER A 223 -17.41 4.63 -31.93
N GLN A 224 -16.91 4.36 -33.14
CA GLN A 224 -16.18 5.35 -33.95
C GLN A 224 -17.03 6.61 -34.21
N ALA A 225 -18.35 6.46 -34.39
CA ALA A 225 -19.26 7.59 -34.57
C ALA A 225 -19.31 8.53 -33.35
N PHE A 226 -19.22 7.98 -32.13
CA PHE A 226 -19.15 8.77 -30.91
C PHE A 226 -17.84 9.57 -30.82
N VAL A 227 -16.71 8.92 -31.13
CA VAL A 227 -15.39 9.58 -31.15
C VAL A 227 -15.35 10.72 -32.17
N GLU A 228 -15.88 10.52 -33.38
CA GLU A 228 -15.94 11.58 -34.39
C GLU A 228 -16.83 12.75 -33.97
N THR A 229 -17.90 12.48 -33.22
CA THR A 229 -18.74 13.54 -32.64
C THR A 229 -17.96 14.38 -31.62
N ILE A 230 -17.21 13.72 -30.72
CA ILE A 230 -16.33 14.39 -29.76
C ILE A 230 -15.28 15.26 -30.46
N LYS A 231 -14.62 14.71 -31.50
CA LYS A 231 -13.63 15.46 -32.28
C LYS A 231 -14.26 16.68 -32.98
N ALA A 232 -15.45 16.52 -33.55
CA ALA A 232 -16.17 17.63 -34.20
C ALA A 232 -16.49 18.77 -33.21
N ASP A 233 -16.98 18.42 -32.02
CA ASP A 233 -17.28 19.38 -30.96
C ASP A 233 -16.03 20.10 -30.45
N ALA A 234 -14.93 19.36 -30.25
CA ALA A 234 -13.64 19.93 -29.86
C ALA A 234 -13.08 20.87 -30.93
N LEU A 235 -13.14 20.44 -32.20
CA LEU A 235 -12.66 21.22 -33.34
C LEU A 235 -13.38 22.56 -33.46
N LYS A 236 -14.70 22.61 -33.21
CA LYS A 236 -15.46 23.86 -33.23
C LYS A 236 -14.88 24.88 -32.23
N VAL A 237 -14.60 24.44 -31.00
CA VAL A 237 -14.01 25.30 -29.95
C VAL A 237 -12.59 25.73 -30.32
N VAL A 238 -11.77 24.79 -30.80
CA VAL A 238 -10.37 25.07 -31.17
C VAL A 238 -10.30 26.06 -32.34
N ASN A 239 -11.13 25.89 -33.36
CA ASN A 239 -11.19 26.81 -34.49
C ASN A 239 -11.65 28.21 -34.09
N GLU A 240 -12.65 28.30 -33.20
CA GLU A 240 -13.11 29.57 -32.65
C GLU A 240 -11.98 30.28 -31.90
N TYR A 241 -11.28 29.57 -31.00
CA TYR A 241 -10.19 30.11 -30.21
C TYR A 241 -8.99 30.57 -31.06
N LEU A 242 -8.59 29.75 -32.04
CA LEU A 242 -7.43 30.04 -32.91
C LEU A 242 -7.76 30.93 -34.11
N SER A 243 -9.04 31.26 -34.31
CA SER A 243 -9.54 31.91 -35.54
C SER A 243 -9.13 31.15 -36.81
N SER A 244 -9.15 29.80 -36.76
CA SER A 244 -8.85 28.92 -37.90
C SER A 244 -10.12 28.39 -38.57
N LYS A 245 -9.96 27.87 -39.80
CA LYS A 245 -11.05 27.30 -40.61
C LYS A 245 -10.78 25.86 -41.04
N ILE A 246 -10.06 25.10 -40.21
CA ILE A 246 -9.65 23.73 -40.53
C ILE A 246 -10.85 22.81 -40.32
N SER A 247 -11.18 22.00 -41.32
CA SER A 247 -12.27 21.03 -41.27
C SER A 247 -11.87 19.74 -40.54
N LEU A 248 -12.85 18.98 -40.06
CA LEU A 248 -12.59 17.68 -39.41
C LEU A 248 -11.94 16.67 -40.37
N GLN A 249 -12.32 16.72 -41.65
CA GLN A 249 -11.71 15.90 -42.69
C GLN A 249 -10.21 16.22 -42.83
N GLU A 250 -9.83 17.51 -42.87
CA GLU A 250 -8.43 17.90 -42.93
C GLU A 250 -7.63 17.45 -41.71
N VAL A 251 -8.23 17.46 -40.51
CA VAL A 251 -7.60 16.92 -39.29
C VAL A 251 -7.37 15.41 -39.43
N ASN A 252 -8.41 14.67 -39.82
CA ASN A 252 -8.35 13.21 -39.95
C ASN A 252 -7.38 12.78 -41.06
N ASP A 253 -7.37 13.46 -42.21
CA ASP A 253 -6.43 13.20 -43.31
C ASP A 253 -4.99 13.47 -42.87
N PHE A 254 -4.75 14.59 -42.19
CA PHE A 254 -3.42 14.94 -41.69
C PHE A 254 -2.91 13.91 -40.68
N LEU A 255 -3.73 13.49 -39.72
CA LEU A 255 -3.38 12.46 -38.75
C LEU A 255 -3.11 11.11 -39.42
N GLY A 256 -3.93 10.74 -40.42
CA GLY A 256 -3.74 9.52 -41.20
C GLY A 256 -2.45 9.53 -42.03
N ASP A 257 -2.00 10.69 -42.50
CA ASP A 257 -0.73 10.81 -43.21
C ASP A 257 0.49 10.74 -42.27
N VAL A 258 0.39 11.31 -41.07
CA VAL A 258 1.42 11.15 -40.01
C VAL A 258 1.54 9.68 -39.61
N GLU A 259 0.42 8.97 -39.47
CA GLU A 259 0.38 7.54 -39.10
C GLU A 259 1.01 6.62 -40.16
N LYS A 260 0.90 6.98 -41.45
CA LYS A 260 1.57 6.26 -42.55
C LYS A 260 3.08 6.51 -42.61
N GLY A 261 3.60 7.43 -41.80
CA GLY A 261 5.03 7.67 -41.67
C GLY A 261 5.78 6.39 -41.30
N LYS A 262 7.01 6.25 -41.81
CA LYS A 262 7.86 5.10 -41.43
C LYS A 262 8.25 5.21 -39.95
N LEU A 263 8.23 4.10 -39.24
CA LEU A 263 8.84 4.00 -37.92
C LEU A 263 10.34 3.70 -38.06
N GLU A 264 11.15 4.34 -37.23
CA GLU A 264 12.56 4.02 -37.08
C GLU A 264 12.89 4.06 -35.58
N ALA A 265 13.51 2.99 -35.08
CA ALA A 265 13.97 2.93 -33.70
C ALA A 265 15.41 3.47 -33.62
N THR A 266 15.57 4.72 -33.15
CA THR A 266 16.89 5.37 -33.07
C THR A 266 17.12 5.90 -31.66
N GLU A 267 18.21 5.50 -31.01
CA GLU A 267 18.66 6.12 -29.77
C GLU A 267 19.52 7.36 -30.09
N LEU A 268 19.12 8.52 -29.58
CA LEU A 268 19.84 9.78 -29.67
C LEU A 268 20.19 10.30 -28.27
N TYR A 269 21.04 11.31 -28.20
CA TYR A 269 21.18 12.12 -26.97
C TYR A 269 20.27 13.34 -27.07
N VAL A 270 19.83 13.89 -25.93
CA VAL A 270 18.97 15.10 -25.93
C VAL A 270 19.60 16.27 -26.71
N LYS A 271 20.92 16.47 -26.61
CA LYS A 271 21.65 17.48 -27.41
C LYS A 271 21.50 17.30 -28.93
N SER A 272 21.19 16.08 -29.36
CA SER A 272 20.96 15.70 -30.75
C SER A 272 19.49 15.81 -31.16
N LEU A 273 18.57 16.27 -30.30
CA LEU A 273 17.15 16.50 -30.68
C LEU A 273 16.99 17.56 -31.79
N THR A 274 17.96 18.46 -31.93
CA THR A 274 18.06 19.39 -33.08
C THR A 274 18.11 18.66 -34.42
N TYR A 275 18.52 17.39 -34.43
CA TYR A 275 18.44 16.51 -35.61
C TYR A 275 17.01 16.34 -36.11
N LEU A 276 16.02 16.21 -35.21
CA LEU A 276 14.60 16.04 -35.55
C LEU A 276 13.95 17.35 -35.98
N THR A 277 14.39 18.45 -35.35
CA THR A 277 13.80 19.77 -35.51
C THR A 277 14.90 20.79 -35.75
N PRO A 278 15.41 20.93 -36.99
CA PRO A 278 16.51 21.85 -37.27
C PRO A 278 16.20 23.31 -36.91
N ASP A 279 14.91 23.67 -36.92
CA ASP A 279 14.39 24.99 -36.56
C ASP A 279 14.20 25.22 -35.04
N VAL A 280 14.53 24.23 -34.20
CA VAL A 280 14.50 24.34 -32.74
C VAL A 280 15.90 24.09 -32.22
N THR A 281 16.49 25.11 -31.63
CA THR A 281 17.85 25.08 -31.11
C THR A 281 17.96 24.18 -29.88
N ALA A 282 19.18 23.74 -29.56
CA ALA A 282 19.43 22.96 -28.35
C ALA A 282 19.05 23.74 -27.08
N ALA A 283 19.21 25.06 -27.08
CA ALA A 283 18.81 25.93 -25.97
C ALA A 283 17.29 25.93 -25.76
N GLU A 284 16.51 26.04 -26.84
CA GLU A 284 15.04 25.98 -26.79
C GLU A 284 14.54 24.61 -26.34
N TRP A 285 15.13 23.51 -26.84
CA TRP A 285 14.86 22.17 -26.32
C TRP A 285 15.16 22.06 -24.82
N GLY A 286 16.28 22.64 -24.39
CA GLY A 286 16.66 22.71 -22.99
C GLY A 286 15.64 23.46 -22.15
N GLU A 287 15.10 24.58 -22.64
CA GLU A 287 14.04 25.34 -21.94
C GLU A 287 12.72 24.56 -21.86
N ILE A 288 12.31 23.90 -22.95
CA ILE A 288 11.10 23.07 -22.99
C ILE A 288 11.20 21.93 -21.96
N LEU A 289 12.32 21.20 -21.96
CA LEU A 289 12.50 20.03 -21.10
C LEU A 289 12.79 20.40 -19.64
N ARG A 290 13.42 21.55 -19.37
CA ARG A 290 13.73 21.99 -17.99
C ARG A 290 12.48 22.15 -17.12
N LYS A 291 11.32 22.44 -17.71
CA LYS A 291 10.02 22.47 -17.02
C LYS A 291 9.66 21.14 -16.33
N PHE A 292 10.26 20.04 -16.76
CA PHE A 292 10.00 18.69 -16.29
C PHE A 292 11.11 18.15 -15.38
N HIS A 293 11.89 19.05 -14.74
CA HIS A 293 12.96 18.73 -13.78
C HIS A 293 14.08 17.83 -14.30
N VAL A 294 14.32 17.85 -15.60
CA VAL A 294 15.43 17.14 -16.23
C VAL A 294 16.74 17.87 -15.93
N ARG A 295 17.48 17.40 -14.91
CA ARG A 295 18.69 18.08 -14.41
C ARG A 295 19.93 17.86 -15.28
N ASP A 296 20.06 16.68 -15.89
CA ASP A 296 21.22 16.30 -16.73
C ASP A 296 20.78 15.98 -18.16
N LEU A 297 20.30 17.02 -18.84
CA LEU A 297 19.89 16.92 -20.26
C LEU A 297 21.06 16.42 -21.13
N ASP A 298 22.29 16.80 -20.81
CA ASP A 298 23.46 16.51 -21.66
C ASP A 298 23.82 15.02 -21.72
N ASN A 299 23.53 14.26 -20.65
CA ASN A 299 23.78 12.81 -20.57
C ASN A 299 22.53 11.94 -20.72
N SER A 300 21.36 12.55 -20.92
CA SER A 300 20.11 11.82 -21.11
C SER A 300 19.98 11.31 -22.55
N SER A 301 19.62 10.04 -22.73
CA SER A 301 19.29 9.50 -24.06
C SER A 301 17.81 9.70 -24.39
N VAL A 302 17.51 9.71 -25.68
CA VAL A 302 16.21 9.88 -26.30
C VAL A 302 16.00 8.70 -27.24
N PHE A 303 15.11 7.79 -26.91
CA PHE A 303 14.68 6.76 -27.84
C PHE A 303 13.63 7.30 -28.77
N LEU A 304 13.86 7.24 -30.08
CA LEU A 304 12.91 7.65 -31.09
C LEU A 304 12.29 6.42 -31.73
N GLN A 305 10.99 6.48 -31.98
CA GLN A 305 10.29 5.53 -32.85
C GLN A 305 9.86 6.19 -34.18
N VAL A 306 10.09 7.50 -34.29
CA VAL A 306 9.93 8.45 -35.40
C VAL A 306 10.95 8.41 -36.54
N THR A 307 10.62 8.31 -37.83
CA THR A 307 11.54 8.91 -38.83
C THR A 307 11.61 10.43 -38.69
N LYS A 308 12.81 10.98 -38.88
CA LYS A 308 13.06 12.42 -38.88
C LYS A 308 12.17 13.17 -39.87
N GLU A 309 11.97 12.62 -41.07
CA GLU A 309 11.23 13.28 -42.15
C GLU A 309 9.77 13.51 -41.75
N THR A 310 9.13 12.50 -41.14
CA THR A 310 7.74 12.59 -40.69
C THR A 310 7.59 13.68 -39.63
N PHE A 311 8.48 13.73 -38.64
CA PHE A 311 8.45 14.74 -37.60
C PHE A 311 8.69 16.15 -38.16
N ALA A 312 9.75 16.33 -38.95
CA ALA A 312 10.12 17.63 -39.53
C ALA A 312 9.02 18.17 -40.48
N ASP A 313 8.34 17.30 -41.23
CA ASP A 313 7.27 17.69 -42.14
C ASP A 313 6.07 18.31 -41.41
N THR A 314 5.74 17.85 -40.19
CA THR A 314 4.67 18.45 -39.38
C THR A 314 5.00 19.85 -38.87
N LEU A 315 6.28 20.22 -38.81
CA LEU A 315 6.73 21.52 -38.31
C LEU A 315 6.97 22.56 -39.41
N LYS A 316 6.86 22.17 -40.68
CA LYS A 316 6.98 23.10 -41.83
C LYS A 316 5.97 24.25 -41.70
N PRO A 317 6.33 25.50 -42.05
CA PRO A 317 5.44 26.67 -41.86
C PRO A 317 4.00 26.49 -42.36
N GLY A 318 3.80 25.83 -43.51
CA GLY A 318 2.47 25.57 -44.05
C GLY A 318 1.64 24.52 -43.29
N ASN A 319 2.29 23.64 -42.54
CA ASN A 319 1.64 22.57 -41.77
C ASN A 319 1.42 22.94 -40.30
N ARG A 320 2.17 23.91 -39.74
CA ARG A 320 2.09 24.27 -38.31
C ARG A 320 0.65 24.50 -37.80
N PRO A 321 -0.24 25.26 -38.49
CA PRO A 321 -1.60 25.45 -38.01
C PRO A 321 -2.40 24.15 -37.97
N ARG A 322 -2.22 23.26 -38.96
CA ARG A 322 -2.87 21.95 -39.00
C ARG A 322 -2.35 21.05 -37.89
N THR A 323 -1.04 21.06 -37.65
CA THR A 323 -0.41 20.31 -36.56
C THR A 323 -0.94 20.76 -35.20
N LEU A 324 -1.01 22.08 -34.96
CA LEU A 324 -1.53 22.62 -33.70
C LEU A 324 -3.00 22.23 -33.49
N VAL A 325 -3.86 22.45 -34.49
CA VAL A 325 -5.28 22.11 -34.40
C VAL A 325 -5.46 20.61 -34.18
N SER A 326 -4.74 19.78 -34.93
CA SER A 326 -4.83 18.32 -34.81
C SER A 326 -4.35 17.84 -33.44
N ALA A 327 -3.28 18.43 -32.90
CA ALA A 327 -2.78 18.10 -31.58
C ALA A 327 -3.81 18.43 -30.48
N LEU A 328 -4.40 19.62 -30.53
CA LEU A 328 -5.40 20.07 -29.55
C LEU A 328 -6.70 19.27 -29.66
N VAL A 329 -7.17 18.95 -30.88
CA VAL A 329 -8.38 18.15 -31.08
C VAL A 329 -8.19 16.72 -30.59
N SER A 330 -7.07 16.07 -30.95
CA SER A 330 -6.76 14.72 -30.48
C SER A 330 -6.61 14.64 -28.96
N ALA A 331 -5.87 15.58 -28.34
CA ALA A 331 -5.72 15.63 -26.90
C ALA A 331 -7.07 15.90 -26.19
N SER A 332 -7.91 16.78 -26.75
CA SER A 332 -9.26 17.05 -26.24
C SER A 332 -10.17 15.83 -26.34
N ALA A 333 -10.05 15.06 -27.42
CA ALA A 333 -10.83 13.84 -27.61
C ALA A 333 -10.41 12.74 -26.62
N ASN A 334 -9.10 12.55 -26.41
CA ASN A 334 -8.58 11.63 -25.39
C ASN A 334 -9.06 12.03 -23.98
N LEU A 335 -8.95 13.32 -23.64
CA LEU A 335 -9.47 13.83 -22.37
C LEU A 335 -10.99 13.60 -22.25
N ALA A 336 -11.75 13.85 -23.33
CA ALA A 336 -13.20 13.67 -23.34
C ALA A 336 -13.61 12.21 -23.13
N LEU A 337 -12.90 11.27 -23.75
CA LEU A 337 -13.11 9.83 -23.54
C LEU A 337 -12.77 9.43 -22.11
N ASP A 338 -11.70 10.00 -21.56
CA ASP A 338 -11.35 9.79 -20.17
C ASP A 338 -12.44 10.36 -19.27
N VAL A 339 -12.89 11.61 -19.40
CA VAL A 339 -13.88 12.18 -18.46
C VAL A 339 -15.33 11.73 -18.70
N PHE A 340 -15.62 11.08 -19.82
CA PHE A 340 -16.95 10.57 -20.12
C PHE A 340 -17.24 9.32 -19.27
N ILE A 341 -18.39 9.33 -18.59
CA ILE A 341 -18.83 8.23 -17.72
C ILE A 341 -20.19 7.76 -18.22
N GLU A 342 -20.19 6.66 -18.96
CA GLU A 342 -21.39 5.97 -19.43
C GLU A 342 -21.98 5.13 -18.29
N ALA A 343 -22.57 5.79 -17.29
CA ALA A 343 -23.26 5.11 -16.19
C ALA A 343 -24.75 5.42 -16.17
N ASN A 344 -25.55 4.35 -16.27
CA ASN A 344 -26.99 4.35 -16.06
C ASN A 344 -27.30 4.44 -14.56
N GLY A 345 -27.93 5.53 -14.14
CA GLY A 345 -28.31 5.77 -12.74
C GLY A 345 -27.24 6.48 -11.90
N THR A 346 -27.70 7.16 -10.85
CA THR A 346 -26.87 7.97 -9.94
C THR A 346 -25.84 7.13 -9.19
N ASP A 347 -26.20 5.91 -8.79
CA ASP A 347 -25.34 5.03 -7.98
C ASP A 347 -24.15 4.47 -8.77
N ALA A 348 -24.35 4.17 -10.06
CA ALA A 348 -23.27 3.75 -10.94
C ALA A 348 -22.27 4.91 -11.16
N ARG A 349 -22.75 6.14 -11.38
CA ARG A 349 -21.91 7.33 -11.55
C ARG A 349 -21.09 7.65 -10.30
N SER A 350 -21.74 7.71 -9.14
CA SER A 350 -21.07 7.98 -7.87
C SER A 350 -20.00 6.93 -7.56
N ARG A 351 -20.23 5.67 -7.93
CA ARG A 351 -19.24 4.58 -7.79
C ARG A 351 -18.04 4.74 -8.72
N THR A 352 -18.23 5.14 -9.97
CA THR A 352 -17.13 5.38 -10.91
C THR A 352 -16.30 6.60 -10.49
N CYS A 353 -16.96 7.71 -10.14
CA CYS A 353 -16.27 8.91 -9.68
C CYS A 353 -15.48 8.69 -8.39
N ARG A 354 -16.00 7.83 -7.50
CA ARG A 354 -15.30 7.44 -6.29
C ARG A 354 -14.02 6.67 -6.62
N GLN A 355 -14.09 5.76 -7.59
CA GLN A 355 -12.92 5.01 -8.05
C GLN A 355 -11.84 5.94 -8.60
N ARG A 356 -12.21 6.92 -9.42
CA ARG A 356 -11.25 7.88 -9.98
C ARG A 356 -10.65 8.80 -8.93
N ALA A 357 -11.45 9.27 -7.99
CA ALA A 357 -10.93 10.03 -6.85
C ALA A 357 -9.89 9.23 -6.03
N ARG A 358 -10.03 7.89 -5.97
CA ARG A 358 -9.05 6.99 -5.33
C ARG A 358 -7.75 6.84 -6.13
N GLU A 359 -7.79 7.06 -7.43
CA GLU A 359 -6.60 7.06 -8.29
C GLU A 359 -5.74 8.32 -8.05
N LEU A 360 -6.25 9.33 -7.35
CA LEU A 360 -5.51 10.54 -6.96
C LEU A 360 -4.58 10.30 -5.77
N ARG A 361 -3.87 9.18 -5.78
CA ARG A 361 -3.13 8.65 -4.65
C ARG A 361 -2.15 9.67 -4.06
N PRO A 362 -1.27 10.36 -4.81
CA PRO A 362 -0.41 11.41 -4.26
C PRO A 362 -1.11 12.47 -3.40
N LEU A 363 -2.33 12.88 -3.77
CA LEU A 363 -3.12 13.82 -2.96
C LEU A 363 -3.74 13.15 -1.73
N LEU A 364 -4.21 11.90 -1.84
CA LEU A 364 -4.66 11.12 -0.69
C LEU A 364 -3.53 10.87 0.32
N ILE A 365 -2.30 10.69 -0.16
CA ILE A 365 -1.12 10.56 0.69
C ILE A 365 -0.86 11.85 1.44
N LEU A 366 -0.86 13.01 0.74
CA LEU A 366 -0.73 14.32 1.38
C LEU A 366 -1.82 14.55 2.43
N ASP A 367 -3.07 14.20 2.11
CA ASP A 367 -4.17 14.36 3.04
C ASP A 367 -3.96 13.52 4.30
N ARG A 368 -3.53 12.26 4.14
CA ARG A 368 -3.21 11.38 5.26
C ARG A 368 -2.02 11.87 6.09
N ILE A 369 -0.97 12.37 5.44
CA ILE A 369 0.20 12.93 6.13
C ILE A 369 -0.20 14.14 6.97
N GLY A 370 -1.02 15.04 6.41
CA GLY A 370 -1.49 16.23 7.12
C GLY A 370 -2.52 15.93 8.22
N ASN A 371 -3.25 14.80 8.15
CA ASN A 371 -4.29 14.42 9.11
C ASN A 371 -3.84 13.38 10.16
N SER A 372 -2.65 12.77 10.07
CA SER A 372 -2.15 11.77 11.02
C SER A 372 -0.90 12.22 11.77
N PRO A 373 -0.69 11.79 13.04
CA PRO A 373 0.59 11.92 13.71
C PRO A 373 1.62 10.94 13.08
N THR A 374 2.27 11.37 12.00
CA THR A 374 3.14 10.53 11.15
C THR A 374 4.47 10.13 11.80
N ARG A 375 4.98 10.85 12.81
CA ARG A 375 6.23 10.45 13.50
C ARG A 375 6.11 9.15 14.28
N SER A 376 5.01 8.94 15.01
CA SER A 376 4.81 7.71 15.79
C SER A 376 4.56 6.51 14.88
N GLN A 377 3.84 6.71 13.77
CA GLN A 377 3.60 5.69 12.75
C GLN A 377 4.89 5.25 12.06
N ASN A 378 5.70 6.21 11.63
CA ASN A 378 7.00 5.92 11.00
C ASN A 378 7.92 5.17 11.97
N ALA A 379 7.94 5.56 13.25
CA ALA A 379 8.71 4.87 14.29
C ALA A 379 8.20 3.45 14.55
N ALA A 380 6.88 3.23 14.52
CA ALA A 380 6.29 1.89 14.64
C ALA A 380 6.68 1.01 13.45
N ILE A 381 6.59 1.52 12.21
CA ILE A 381 7.01 0.78 11.00
C ILE A 381 8.50 0.46 11.04
N GLN A 382 9.35 1.41 11.47
CA GLN A 382 10.77 1.15 11.68
C GLN A 382 11.01 0.05 12.72
N THR A 383 10.26 0.07 13.83
CA THR A 383 10.35 -0.96 14.86
C THR A 383 9.93 -2.33 14.32
N ALA A 384 8.86 -2.39 13.54
CA ALA A 384 8.42 -3.61 12.87
C ALA A 384 9.49 -4.12 11.90
N TYR A 385 10.12 -3.23 11.13
CA TYR A 385 11.23 -3.57 10.24
C TYR A 385 12.41 -4.17 11.02
N ASP A 386 12.86 -3.51 12.08
CA ASP A 386 13.99 -3.97 12.90
C ASP A 386 13.72 -5.32 13.58
N LEU A 387 12.46 -5.57 13.98
CA LEU A 387 12.03 -6.87 14.54
C LEU A 387 12.01 -7.94 13.45
N THR A 388 11.39 -7.66 12.31
CA THR A 388 11.27 -8.60 11.19
C THR A 388 12.63 -8.94 10.60
N ALA A 389 13.50 -7.95 10.32
CA ALA A 389 14.83 -8.18 9.77
C ALA A 389 15.68 -9.07 10.69
N ARG A 390 15.59 -8.88 12.02
CA ARG A 390 16.25 -9.77 13.00
C ARG A 390 15.70 -11.19 12.94
N ALA A 391 14.40 -11.38 12.81
CA ALA A 391 13.79 -12.70 12.71
C ALA A 391 14.14 -13.41 11.37
N VAL A 392 14.18 -12.66 10.25
CA VAL A 392 14.68 -13.16 8.97
C VAL A 392 16.14 -13.62 9.11
N LEU A 393 17.01 -12.81 9.71
CA LEU A 393 18.41 -13.20 9.95
C LEU A 393 18.51 -14.45 10.83
N ALA A 394 17.72 -14.54 11.90
CA ALA A 394 17.73 -15.71 12.78
C ALA A 394 17.39 -17.00 12.03
N LYS A 395 16.37 -16.97 11.17
CA LYS A 395 15.98 -18.11 10.32
C LYS A 395 16.99 -18.37 9.19
N ALA A 396 17.46 -17.34 8.50
CA ALA A 396 18.37 -17.48 7.35
C ALA A 396 19.78 -17.94 7.73
N ARG A 397 20.22 -17.70 8.98
CA ARG A 397 21.55 -18.10 9.49
C ARG A 397 21.89 -19.55 9.22
N GLY A 398 20.87 -20.40 9.27
CA GLY A 398 21.04 -21.79 9.00
C GLY A 398 21.17 -22.15 7.51
N GLY A 399 20.41 -21.47 6.66
CA GLY A 399 20.28 -21.81 5.24
C GLY A 399 21.39 -21.26 4.36
N MET A 400 22.42 -20.65 4.95
CA MET A 400 23.44 -19.90 4.25
C MET A 400 24.84 -20.23 4.76
N THR A 401 25.82 -20.11 3.87
CA THR A 401 27.24 -20.08 4.27
C THR A 401 27.52 -18.89 5.19
N LYS A 402 28.63 -18.95 5.94
CA LYS A 402 29.02 -17.88 6.86
C LYS A 402 29.24 -16.54 6.13
N ASP A 403 29.78 -16.57 4.92
CA ASP A 403 30.09 -15.37 4.15
C ASP A 403 28.82 -14.76 3.55
N ASP A 404 27.94 -15.57 2.95
CA ASP A 404 26.63 -15.10 2.45
C ASP A 404 25.77 -14.55 3.59
N PHE A 405 25.77 -15.21 4.76
CA PHE A 405 25.03 -14.73 5.92
C PHE A 405 25.55 -13.37 6.42
N LYS A 406 26.87 -13.17 6.42
CA LYS A 406 27.48 -11.90 6.79
C LYS A 406 27.14 -10.81 5.78
N GLU A 407 27.09 -11.14 4.49
CA GLU A 407 26.63 -10.25 3.44
C GLU A 407 25.17 -9.86 3.64
N LEU A 408 24.25 -10.82 3.81
CA LEU A 408 22.84 -10.57 4.10
C LEU A 408 22.67 -9.68 5.35
N GLN A 409 23.42 -9.95 6.42
CA GLN A 409 23.41 -9.13 7.62
C GLN A 409 23.85 -7.68 7.34
N GLY A 410 24.88 -7.49 6.52
CA GLY A 410 25.32 -6.18 6.06
C GLY A 410 24.21 -5.47 5.27
N THR A 411 23.65 -6.14 4.27
CA THR A 411 22.61 -5.58 3.41
C THR A 411 21.37 -5.19 4.20
N LEU A 412 20.80 -6.08 5.02
CA LEU A 412 19.59 -5.77 5.80
C LEU A 412 19.83 -4.65 6.82
N LYS A 413 21.06 -4.45 7.28
CA LYS A 413 21.40 -3.33 8.17
C LYS A 413 21.51 -2.00 7.41
N GLU A 414 21.95 -2.02 6.16
CA GLU A 414 22.13 -0.84 5.31
C GLU A 414 20.85 -0.45 4.56
N MET A 415 19.88 -1.36 4.46
CA MET A 415 18.59 -1.09 3.85
C MET A 415 17.87 0.07 4.54
N THR A 416 17.30 0.95 3.73
CA THR A 416 16.52 2.10 4.23
C THR A 416 15.04 1.88 3.97
N LEU A 417 14.21 2.22 4.95
CA LEU A 417 12.76 2.30 4.74
C LEU A 417 12.46 3.56 3.93
N LEU A 418 11.70 3.40 2.86
CA LEU A 418 11.11 4.53 2.17
C LEU A 418 9.61 4.55 2.45
N LEU A 419 9.20 5.58 3.17
CA LEU A 419 7.85 5.76 3.65
C LEU A 419 7.12 6.78 2.78
N PRO A 420 5.78 6.78 2.77
CA PRO A 420 5.01 7.73 1.97
C PRO A 420 5.38 9.21 2.17
N PRO A 421 5.66 9.71 3.40
CA PRO A 421 6.12 11.07 3.59
C PRO A 421 7.45 11.39 2.89
N ASP A 422 8.30 10.39 2.66
CA ASP A 422 9.63 10.59 2.04
C ASP A 422 9.52 10.75 0.51
N VAL A 423 8.38 10.34 -0.06
CA VAL A 423 8.18 10.26 -1.51
C VAL A 423 7.34 11.43 -2.00
N VAL A 424 6.47 11.99 -1.17
CA VAL A 424 5.68 13.15 -1.59
C VAL A 424 6.55 14.40 -1.61
N PRO A 425 6.63 15.12 -2.74
CA PRO A 425 7.39 16.37 -2.81
C PRO A 425 6.70 17.41 -1.93
N GLY A 426 7.32 17.77 -0.80
CA GLY A 426 6.77 18.76 0.12
C GLY A 426 6.67 20.17 -0.45
N ASP A 427 7.26 20.40 -1.63
CA ASP A 427 7.30 21.66 -2.37
C ASP A 427 6.25 21.73 -3.51
N LEU A 428 5.56 20.64 -3.84
CA LEU A 428 4.48 20.69 -4.83
C LEU A 428 3.21 21.26 -4.21
N ALA A 429 2.79 22.42 -4.73
CA ALA A 429 1.52 23.03 -4.36
C ALA A 429 0.35 22.10 -4.71
N VAL A 430 -0.56 21.92 -3.75
CA VAL A 430 -1.82 21.19 -3.98
C VAL A 430 -2.63 21.92 -5.06
N PRO A 431 -3.15 21.22 -6.06
CA PRO A 431 -3.91 21.85 -7.14
C PRO A 431 -5.23 22.43 -6.64
N THR A 432 -5.56 23.62 -7.13
CA THR A 432 -6.90 24.21 -6.96
C THR A 432 -7.86 23.58 -7.98
N MET A 433 -8.88 22.89 -7.48
CA MET A 433 -9.88 22.23 -8.33
C MET A 433 -11.05 23.16 -8.65
N THR A 434 -11.55 23.10 -9.88
CA THR A 434 -12.78 23.79 -10.30
C THR A 434 -13.96 22.80 -10.34
N PRO A 435 -15.21 23.27 -10.41
CA PRO A 435 -16.37 22.39 -10.55
C PRO A 435 -16.45 21.71 -11.92
N GLU A 436 -15.66 22.16 -12.90
CA GLU A 436 -15.62 21.59 -14.25
C GLU A 436 -14.71 20.36 -14.28
N TYR A 437 -15.29 19.18 -14.53
CA TYR A 437 -14.55 17.92 -14.39
C TYR A 437 -13.36 17.80 -15.35
N ALA A 438 -13.50 18.23 -16.60
CA ALA A 438 -12.40 18.21 -17.57
C ALA A 438 -11.19 19.06 -17.11
N HIS A 439 -11.46 20.20 -16.47
CA HIS A 439 -10.41 21.04 -15.92
C HIS A 439 -9.79 20.40 -14.67
N ALA A 440 -10.62 19.90 -13.75
CA ALA A 440 -10.13 19.17 -12.57
C ALA A 440 -9.25 17.98 -12.97
N GLU A 441 -9.63 17.22 -14.00
CA GLU A 441 -8.84 16.12 -14.56
C GLU A 441 -7.48 16.59 -15.09
N LEU A 442 -7.44 17.63 -15.91
CA LEU A 442 -6.19 18.18 -16.45
C LEU A 442 -5.23 18.65 -15.37
N VAL A 443 -5.73 19.44 -14.42
CA VAL A 443 -4.92 19.96 -13.32
C VAL A 443 -4.40 18.82 -12.45
N THR A 444 -5.24 17.80 -12.22
CA THR A 444 -4.83 16.61 -11.46
C THR A 444 -3.75 15.82 -12.19
N ARG A 445 -3.89 15.55 -13.49
CA ARG A 445 -2.86 14.89 -14.30
C ARG A 445 -1.55 15.64 -14.27
N ALA A 446 -1.59 16.97 -14.44
CA ALA A 446 -0.41 17.82 -14.34
C ALA A 446 0.28 17.71 -12.98
N TYR A 447 -0.49 17.69 -11.90
CA TYR A 447 0.05 17.49 -10.56
C TYR A 447 0.68 16.10 -10.40
N LEU A 448 -0.03 15.03 -10.80
CA LEU A 448 0.43 13.64 -10.66
C LEU A 448 1.72 13.40 -11.45
N ILE A 449 1.79 13.85 -12.70
CA ILE A 449 2.98 13.67 -13.53
C ILE A 449 4.15 14.49 -12.97
N ARG A 450 3.93 15.72 -12.50
CA ARG A 450 5.00 16.51 -11.85
C ARG A 450 5.50 15.85 -10.56
N ALA A 451 4.60 15.29 -9.74
CA ALA A 451 4.98 14.54 -8.55
C ALA A 451 5.85 13.33 -8.91
N TRP A 452 5.42 12.58 -9.92
CA TRP A 452 6.17 11.43 -10.45
C TRP A 452 7.55 11.82 -11.01
N LEU A 453 7.63 12.88 -11.82
CA LEU A 453 8.89 13.39 -12.37
C LEU A 453 9.82 13.86 -11.26
N HIS A 454 9.30 14.60 -10.28
CA HIS A 454 10.09 15.04 -9.14
C HIS A 454 10.66 13.85 -8.38
N GLN A 455 9.85 12.82 -8.10
CA GLN A 455 10.30 11.60 -7.44
C GLN A 455 11.38 10.88 -8.25
N THR A 456 11.17 10.75 -9.56
CA THR A 456 12.09 10.03 -10.44
C THR A 456 13.45 10.72 -10.53
N PHE A 457 13.46 12.03 -10.82
CA PHE A 457 14.69 12.77 -11.05
C PHE A 457 15.38 13.30 -9.79
N SER A 458 14.62 13.64 -8.73
CA SER A 458 15.21 14.13 -7.47
C SER A 458 15.60 13.01 -6.51
N LEU A 459 14.83 11.91 -6.46
CA LEU A 459 15.06 10.81 -5.50
C LEU A 459 15.71 9.57 -6.12
N GLY A 460 15.92 9.57 -7.44
CA GLY A 460 16.48 8.43 -8.18
C GLY A 460 15.59 7.20 -8.12
N ILE A 461 14.28 7.43 -7.98
CA ILE A 461 13.27 6.39 -7.82
C ILE A 461 12.81 5.95 -9.22
N SER A 462 12.84 4.66 -9.53
CA SER A 462 12.35 4.15 -10.83
C SER A 462 10.82 4.29 -10.93
N GLN A 463 10.27 4.23 -12.15
CA GLN A 463 8.81 4.15 -12.31
C GLN A 463 8.25 2.88 -11.68
N GLU A 464 8.95 1.76 -11.80
CA GLU A 464 8.60 0.48 -11.16
C GLU A 464 8.52 0.61 -9.63
N TYR A 465 9.38 1.43 -9.06
CA TYR A 465 9.43 1.74 -7.63
C TYR A 465 8.25 2.64 -7.19
N LEU A 466 7.78 3.55 -8.05
CA LEU A 466 6.54 4.33 -7.81
C LEU A 466 5.29 3.48 -7.98
N ASP A 467 5.30 2.58 -8.95
CA ASP A 467 4.30 1.52 -9.07
C ASP A 467 4.29 0.65 -7.80
N GLY A 468 5.44 0.46 -7.14
CA GLY A 468 5.58 -0.13 -5.79
C GLY A 468 4.75 0.58 -4.71
N PHE A 469 4.71 1.92 -4.68
CA PHE A 469 3.79 2.65 -3.80
C PHE A 469 2.31 2.50 -4.18
N HIS A 470 2.06 2.05 -5.41
CA HIS A 470 0.73 1.71 -5.92
C HIS A 470 0.36 0.24 -5.70
N LYS A 471 1.30 -0.62 -5.32
CA LYS A 471 1.04 -2.00 -4.89
C LYS A 471 0.35 -2.01 -3.52
N ASN A 472 -0.30 -3.13 -3.24
CA ASN A 472 -0.96 -3.39 -1.95
C ASN A 472 -0.07 -4.22 -1.00
N HIS A 473 1.25 -4.21 -1.22
CA HIS A 473 2.24 -4.92 -0.41
C HIS A 473 3.59 -4.19 -0.42
N VAL A 474 4.39 -4.46 0.61
CA VAL A 474 5.77 -3.95 0.77
C VAL A 474 6.69 -4.66 -0.23
N THR A 475 7.66 -3.96 -0.80
CA THR A 475 8.65 -4.53 -1.74
C THR A 475 10.07 -4.09 -1.38
N VAL A 476 11.09 -4.83 -1.86
CA VAL A 476 12.50 -4.46 -1.72
C VAL A 476 13.10 -4.17 -3.10
N GLU A 477 13.69 -3.00 -3.28
CA GLU A 477 14.35 -2.62 -4.54
C GLU A 477 15.49 -1.64 -4.27
N GLY A 478 16.64 -1.85 -4.92
CA GLY A 478 17.79 -0.93 -4.83
C GLY A 478 18.31 -0.71 -3.41
N GLY A 479 18.24 -1.72 -2.53
CA GLY A 479 18.61 -1.59 -1.11
C GLY A 479 17.63 -0.75 -0.29
N ARG A 480 16.38 -0.59 -0.74
CA ARG A 480 15.33 0.12 -0.03
C ARG A 480 14.12 -0.78 0.16
N VAL A 481 13.45 -0.63 1.30
CA VAL A 481 12.19 -1.31 1.61
C VAL A 481 11.07 -0.30 1.44
N ILE A 482 10.23 -0.53 0.42
CA ILE A 482 9.17 0.37 0.00
C ILE A 482 7.90 0.05 0.76
N VAL A 483 7.41 0.97 1.59
CA VAL A 483 6.16 0.79 2.32
C VAL A 483 5.05 1.58 1.63
N PRO A 484 4.10 0.92 0.93
CA PRO A 484 3.07 1.63 0.20
C PRO A 484 2.05 2.27 1.15
N THR A 485 1.26 3.16 0.58
CA THR A 485 0.32 3.99 1.34
C THR A 485 -0.91 3.22 1.78
N SER A 486 -1.31 2.24 0.99
CA SER A 486 -2.33 1.23 1.32
C SER A 486 -2.01 0.53 2.65
N VAL A 487 -0.73 0.29 2.95
CA VAL A 487 -0.29 -0.36 4.19
C VAL A 487 -0.45 0.55 5.42
N TYR A 488 -0.37 1.89 5.27
CA TYR A 488 -0.70 2.84 6.35
C TYR A 488 -2.18 2.84 6.72
N THR A 489 -3.04 2.27 5.88
CA THR A 489 -4.49 2.23 6.09
C THR A 489 -4.95 0.97 6.83
N VAL A 490 -4.13 -0.09 6.80
CA VAL A 490 -4.46 -1.42 7.32
C VAL A 490 -4.62 -1.40 8.82
N ILE A 491 -3.68 -0.76 9.51
CA ILE A 491 -3.84 -0.44 10.93
C ILE A 491 -3.92 1.07 10.99
N SER A 492 -4.83 1.63 11.78
CA SER A 492 -4.72 3.02 12.22
C SER A 492 -3.47 3.13 13.13
N LEU A 493 -2.29 3.10 12.51
CA LEU A 493 -0.97 2.97 13.14
C LEU A 493 -0.64 4.11 14.12
N GLY A 494 -1.48 5.16 14.16
CA GLY A 494 -1.27 6.36 14.97
C GLY A 494 -1.17 6.10 16.47
N GLN A 495 -1.63 4.94 16.94
CA GLN A 495 -1.66 4.56 18.36
C GLN A 495 -1.10 3.16 18.65
N VAL A 496 -0.56 2.45 17.64
CA VAL A 496 -0.22 1.02 17.78
C VAL A 496 1.29 0.82 17.74
N SER A 497 1.90 0.71 18.92
CA SER A 497 3.31 0.30 19.09
C SER A 497 3.48 -1.14 19.56
N ASP A 498 2.40 -1.81 19.98
CA ASP A 498 2.49 -3.16 20.51
C ASP A 498 2.75 -4.18 19.37
N PRO A 499 3.86 -4.94 19.43
CA PRO A 499 4.19 -5.95 18.43
C PRO A 499 3.07 -6.96 18.16
N VAL A 500 2.23 -7.28 19.14
CA VAL A 500 1.15 -8.27 18.99
C VAL A 500 0.07 -7.82 18.00
N VAL A 501 -0.10 -6.51 17.82
CA VAL A 501 -1.06 -5.94 16.86
C VAL A 501 -0.37 -5.53 15.57
N LEU A 502 0.87 -5.04 15.68
CA LEU A 502 1.62 -4.51 14.55
C LEU A 502 2.19 -5.61 13.64
N MET A 503 2.84 -6.61 14.23
CA MET A 503 3.50 -7.69 13.51
C MET A 503 2.54 -8.57 12.67
N PRO A 504 1.34 -8.97 13.13
CA PRO A 504 0.45 -9.81 12.33
C PRO A 504 -0.04 -9.15 11.03
N THR A 505 0.29 -7.89 10.77
CA THR A 505 -0.02 -7.24 9.49
C THR A 505 1.25 -6.67 8.86
N MET A 506 1.83 -5.62 9.44
CA MET A 506 3.05 -4.97 8.95
C MET A 506 4.23 -5.93 8.96
N GLY A 507 4.39 -6.71 10.03
CA GLY A 507 5.44 -7.71 10.14
C GLY A 507 5.37 -8.78 9.06
N VAL A 508 4.16 -9.23 8.71
CA VAL A 508 3.94 -10.18 7.62
C VAL A 508 4.31 -9.57 6.27
N TYR A 509 3.85 -8.35 5.97
CA TYR A 509 4.20 -7.68 4.70
C TYR A 509 5.71 -7.41 4.57
N LEU A 510 6.36 -6.99 5.67
CA LEU A 510 7.81 -6.78 5.69
C LEU A 510 8.56 -8.11 5.53
N ALA A 511 8.11 -9.18 6.19
CA ALA A 511 8.76 -10.49 6.11
C ALA A 511 8.68 -11.05 4.69
N ASP A 512 7.52 -10.89 4.06
CA ASP A 512 7.28 -11.32 2.68
C ASP A 512 8.24 -10.62 1.70
N ALA A 513 8.37 -9.31 1.80
CA ALA A 513 9.31 -8.53 0.99
C ALA A 513 10.78 -8.90 1.24
N LEU A 514 11.16 -9.12 2.50
CA LEU A 514 12.53 -9.50 2.85
C LEU A 514 12.87 -10.92 2.42
N TRP A 515 11.93 -11.87 2.52
CA TRP A 515 12.14 -13.23 2.04
C TRP A 515 12.19 -13.30 0.52
N GLU A 516 11.36 -12.50 -0.17
CA GLU A 516 11.46 -12.33 -1.62
C GLU A 516 12.87 -11.86 -2.02
N TYR A 517 13.40 -10.82 -1.36
CA TYR A 517 14.79 -10.39 -1.56
C TYR A 517 15.79 -11.53 -1.32
N VAL A 518 15.65 -12.30 -0.23
CA VAL A 518 16.53 -13.43 0.07
C VAL A 518 16.48 -14.51 -1.01
N PHE A 519 15.30 -14.84 -1.55
CA PHE A 519 15.18 -15.88 -2.58
C PHE A 519 15.56 -15.42 -3.98
N GLU A 520 15.46 -14.12 -4.27
CA GLU A 520 15.82 -13.54 -5.58
C GLU A 520 17.29 -13.13 -5.69
N THR A 521 17.96 -12.93 -4.55
CA THR A 521 19.40 -12.63 -4.52
C THR A 521 20.22 -13.85 -4.93
N SER A 522 21.26 -13.62 -5.75
CA SER A 522 22.18 -14.66 -6.19
C SER A 522 23.29 -14.90 -5.16
N TRP A 523 23.09 -15.86 -4.25
CA TRP A 523 24.09 -16.27 -3.26
C TRP A 523 25.11 -17.27 -3.81
N SER A 524 26.03 -17.74 -2.98
CA SER A 524 26.86 -18.91 -3.32
C SER A 524 26.01 -20.13 -3.70
N VAL A 525 26.61 -21.05 -4.48
CA VAL A 525 25.93 -22.27 -4.96
C VAL A 525 25.35 -23.10 -3.80
N GLU A 526 26.07 -23.18 -2.67
CA GLU A 526 25.66 -23.93 -1.48
C GLU A 526 24.44 -23.30 -0.79
N SER A 527 24.47 -21.98 -0.58
CA SER A 527 23.33 -21.24 -0.02
C SER A 527 22.10 -21.32 -0.92
N ASN A 528 22.26 -21.13 -2.23
CA ASN A 528 21.16 -21.24 -3.19
C ASN A 528 20.55 -22.64 -3.21
N ALA A 529 21.36 -23.71 -3.14
CA ALA A 529 20.85 -25.07 -3.08
C ALA A 529 20.04 -25.32 -1.81
N THR A 530 20.50 -24.81 -0.67
CA THR A 530 19.82 -24.95 0.63
C THR A 530 18.53 -24.14 0.69
N LEU A 531 18.56 -22.88 0.28
CA LEU A 531 17.39 -22.01 0.19
C LEU A 531 16.35 -22.55 -0.78
N LYS A 532 16.79 -23.09 -1.94
CA LYS A 532 15.89 -23.75 -2.88
C LYS A 532 15.25 -24.99 -2.26
N GLY A 533 16.02 -25.86 -1.60
CA GLY A 533 15.48 -27.02 -0.89
C GLY A 533 14.44 -26.64 0.18
N TYR A 534 14.67 -25.52 0.86
CA TYR A 534 13.72 -24.95 1.82
C TYR A 534 12.42 -24.47 1.13
N ARG A 535 12.54 -23.72 0.03
CA ARG A 535 11.38 -23.28 -0.76
C ARG A 535 10.59 -24.46 -1.34
N ASP A 536 11.27 -25.43 -1.93
CA ASP A 536 10.66 -26.65 -2.49
C ASP A 536 9.92 -27.46 -1.40
N CYS A 537 10.45 -27.47 -0.18
CA CYS A 537 9.78 -28.09 0.97
C CYS A 537 8.47 -27.35 1.32
N ILE A 538 8.52 -26.02 1.43
CA ILE A 538 7.35 -25.20 1.72
C ILE A 538 6.30 -25.41 0.63
N GLU A 539 6.69 -25.31 -0.64
CA GLU A 539 5.82 -25.54 -1.79
C GLU A 539 5.16 -26.92 -1.75
N LYS A 540 5.93 -27.98 -1.47
CA LYS A 540 5.40 -29.34 -1.40
C LYS A 540 4.34 -29.49 -0.31
N ASN A 541 4.51 -28.84 0.83
CA ASN A 541 3.59 -28.92 1.96
C ASN A 541 2.43 -27.91 1.87
N SER A 542 2.59 -26.82 1.10
CA SER A 542 1.55 -25.82 0.86
C SER A 542 0.65 -26.16 -0.32
N ARG A 543 1.14 -26.88 -1.35
CA ARG A 543 0.36 -27.31 -2.53
C ARG A 543 -0.86 -28.18 -2.20
N SER A 544 -0.86 -28.86 -1.05
CA SER A 544 -2.03 -29.61 -0.56
C SER A 544 -3.06 -28.75 0.17
N LEU A 545 -2.74 -27.49 0.45
CA LEU A 545 -3.51 -26.58 1.29
C LEU A 545 -4.04 -25.36 0.51
N ILE A 546 -3.37 -24.93 -0.57
CA ILE A 546 -3.60 -23.63 -1.24
C ILE A 546 -3.21 -23.65 -2.74
N GLU A 547 -3.98 -23.00 -3.63
CA GLU A 547 -3.53 -22.64 -5.00
C GLU A 547 -2.72 -21.32 -4.97
N TRP A 548 -1.56 -21.28 -5.63
CA TRP A 548 -0.60 -20.15 -5.76
C TRP A 548 -1.23 -18.73 -5.72
N PRO A 549 -0.62 -17.70 -5.07
CA PRO A 549 0.75 -17.58 -4.55
C PRO A 549 0.79 -17.48 -3.00
N SER A 550 1.20 -18.55 -2.30
CA SER A 550 1.04 -18.67 -0.84
C SER A 550 2.27 -19.17 -0.06
N GLU A 551 3.37 -19.53 -0.75
CA GLU A 551 4.59 -20.05 -0.11
C GLU A 551 5.27 -19.02 0.81
N LEU A 552 5.42 -17.78 0.32
CA LEU A 552 6.02 -16.70 1.11
C LEU A 552 5.11 -16.27 2.26
N LEU A 553 3.79 -16.40 2.13
CA LEU A 553 2.85 -16.03 3.19
C LEU A 553 3.09 -16.87 4.45
N TRP A 554 3.23 -18.18 4.30
CA TRP A 554 3.52 -19.07 5.42
C TRP A 554 4.74 -18.61 6.19
N LEU A 555 5.85 -18.47 5.47
CA LEU A 555 7.15 -18.11 6.04
C LEU A 555 7.10 -16.72 6.70
N SER A 556 6.36 -15.81 6.09
CA SER A 556 6.17 -14.45 6.59
C SER A 556 5.37 -14.42 7.89
N VAL A 557 4.32 -15.25 8.01
CA VAL A 557 3.55 -15.40 9.24
C VAL A 557 4.41 -16.01 10.34
N GLU A 558 5.20 -17.05 10.05
CA GLU A 558 6.13 -17.62 11.05
C GLU A 558 7.18 -16.60 11.51
N THR A 559 7.83 -15.90 10.58
CA THR A 559 8.82 -14.87 10.90
C THR A 559 8.21 -13.77 11.75
N SER A 560 7.00 -13.32 11.40
CA SER A 560 6.27 -12.30 12.15
C SER A 560 5.85 -12.79 13.54
N LEU A 561 5.38 -14.03 13.65
CA LEU A 561 5.03 -14.68 14.91
C LEU A 561 6.26 -14.70 15.85
N GLU A 562 7.40 -15.19 15.38
CA GLU A 562 8.64 -15.24 16.17
C GLU A 562 9.11 -13.84 16.61
N ALA A 563 8.98 -12.84 15.73
CA ALA A 563 9.33 -11.46 16.03
C ALA A 563 8.38 -10.79 17.05
N SER A 564 7.15 -11.32 17.22
CA SER A 564 6.14 -10.79 18.14
C SER A 564 6.02 -11.57 19.47
N LYS A 565 6.46 -12.83 19.49
CA LYS A 565 6.25 -13.74 20.62
C LYS A 565 7.14 -13.37 21.80
N GLY A 566 6.52 -12.85 22.85
CA GLY A 566 7.15 -12.50 24.12
C GLY A 566 6.88 -13.51 25.26
N PRO A 567 7.49 -13.31 26.44
CA PRO A 567 7.23 -14.12 27.64
C PRO A 567 5.77 -14.01 28.14
N ASP A 568 5.03 -13.00 27.69
CA ASP A 568 3.64 -12.71 28.03
C ASP A 568 2.63 -13.20 26.96
N TRP A 569 3.06 -14.04 26.01
CA TRP A 569 2.21 -14.51 24.90
C TRP A 569 0.84 -15.08 25.31
N ASP A 570 0.82 -15.82 26.43
CA ASP A 570 -0.38 -16.43 26.98
C ASP A 570 -1.13 -15.52 27.97
N ALA A 571 -0.62 -14.30 28.23
CA ALA A 571 -1.24 -13.33 29.11
C ALA A 571 -2.47 -12.71 28.46
N LEU A 572 -3.51 -12.48 29.29
CA LEU A 572 -4.69 -11.74 28.89
C LEU A 572 -4.36 -10.27 28.71
N VAL A 573 -4.95 -9.67 27.69
CA VAL A 573 -4.86 -8.24 27.41
C VAL A 573 -6.04 -7.53 28.08
N ASP A 574 -5.75 -6.53 28.92
CA ASP A 574 -6.80 -5.71 29.54
C ASP A 574 -7.28 -4.63 28.55
N THR A 575 -8.43 -4.87 27.94
CA THR A 575 -9.05 -4.02 26.91
C THR A 575 -10.15 -3.12 27.48
N ALA A 576 -10.00 -2.69 28.74
CA ALA A 576 -11.00 -1.92 29.49
C ALA A 576 -12.33 -2.67 29.68
N GLY A 577 -12.27 -4.00 29.79
CA GLY A 577 -13.42 -4.86 30.13
C GLY A 577 -14.35 -5.24 28.97
N THR A 578 -14.01 -4.87 27.74
CA THR A 578 -14.86 -5.14 26.57
C THR A 578 -14.68 -6.56 26.04
N TRP A 579 -13.43 -7.05 26.00
CA TRP A 579 -13.07 -8.38 25.45
C TRP A 579 -11.92 -9.01 26.23
N ASN A 580 -12.02 -10.31 26.52
CA ASN A 580 -10.93 -11.09 27.13
C ASN A 580 -10.26 -11.96 26.07
N ALA A 581 -9.02 -11.61 25.69
CA ALA A 581 -8.22 -12.39 24.76
C ALA A 581 -6.76 -12.44 25.20
N THR A 582 -6.08 -13.55 24.93
CA THR A 582 -4.62 -13.61 25.08
C THR A 582 -3.92 -12.84 23.97
N ARG A 583 -2.65 -12.48 24.18
CA ARG A 583 -1.82 -11.85 23.15
C ARG A 583 -1.74 -12.73 21.88
N GLY A 584 -1.59 -14.05 22.05
CA GLY A 584 -1.63 -14.98 20.92
C GLY A 584 -2.96 -15.01 20.16
N GLN A 585 -4.11 -15.02 20.86
CA GLN A 585 -5.42 -14.94 20.21
C GLN A 585 -5.57 -13.63 19.41
N LEU A 586 -5.14 -12.51 20.01
CA LEU A 586 -5.18 -11.21 19.35
C LEU A 586 -4.31 -11.16 18.10
N PHE A 587 -3.11 -11.75 18.13
CA PHE A 587 -2.24 -11.83 16.95
C PHE A 587 -2.95 -12.52 15.77
N TYR A 588 -3.45 -13.73 15.99
CA TYR A 588 -4.09 -14.53 14.93
C TYR A 588 -5.39 -13.89 14.42
N MET A 589 -6.23 -13.36 15.32
CA MET A 589 -7.44 -12.65 14.90
C MET A 589 -7.11 -11.38 14.12
N THR A 590 -6.06 -10.63 14.52
CA THR A 590 -5.61 -9.44 13.79
C THR A 590 -5.09 -9.80 12.41
N PHE A 591 -4.26 -10.84 12.31
CA PHE A 591 -3.76 -11.34 11.03
C PHE A 591 -4.91 -11.75 10.10
N VAL A 592 -5.82 -12.59 10.58
CA VAL A 592 -6.97 -13.04 9.78
C VAL A 592 -7.84 -11.84 9.38
N HIS A 593 -8.17 -10.95 10.33
CA HIS A 593 -9.01 -9.79 10.08
C HIS A 593 -8.47 -8.88 8.97
N TYR A 594 -7.18 -8.52 9.05
CA TYR A 594 -6.62 -7.50 8.17
C TYR A 594 -5.96 -8.04 6.92
N VAL A 595 -5.40 -9.25 6.96
CA VAL A 595 -4.69 -9.84 5.81
C VAL A 595 -5.60 -10.78 5.02
N LEU A 596 -6.45 -11.55 5.71
CA LEU A 596 -7.22 -12.65 5.12
C LEU A 596 -8.75 -12.43 5.10
N CYS A 597 -9.33 -11.39 5.70
CA CYS A 597 -10.75 -11.12 5.48
C CYS A 597 -10.92 -10.31 4.18
N ARG A 598 -11.45 -10.98 3.15
CA ARG A 598 -12.01 -10.39 1.91
C ARG A 598 -11.17 -9.23 1.32
N SER A 599 -9.90 -9.48 1.02
CA SER A 599 -9.09 -8.58 0.19
C SER A 599 -8.76 -9.23 -1.17
N PRO A 600 -9.64 -9.12 -2.17
CA PRO A 600 -9.36 -9.50 -3.55
C PRO A 600 -8.20 -8.74 -4.22
N HIS A 601 -7.65 -7.72 -3.55
CA HIS A 601 -6.43 -7.03 -3.99
C HIS A 601 -5.31 -7.07 -2.94
N SER A 602 -5.42 -7.83 -1.85
CA SER A 602 -4.21 -8.16 -1.09
C SER A 602 -3.34 -9.03 -1.99
N ARG A 603 -2.03 -9.08 -1.72
CA ARG A 603 -1.12 -10.06 -2.36
C ARG A 603 -1.64 -11.49 -2.24
N TYR A 604 -2.53 -11.76 -1.27
CA TYR A 604 -3.10 -13.06 -0.93
C TYR A 604 -4.63 -13.04 -1.05
N PRO A 605 -5.19 -13.03 -2.27
CA PRO A 605 -6.64 -13.06 -2.44
C PRO A 605 -7.22 -14.32 -1.79
N THR A 606 -8.22 -14.14 -0.94
CA THR A 606 -8.93 -15.23 -0.22
C THR A 606 -9.56 -16.28 -1.13
N PHE A 607 -9.73 -15.97 -2.42
CA PHE A 607 -10.32 -16.89 -3.39
C PHE A 607 -9.45 -18.12 -3.67
N GLY A 608 -8.17 -18.12 -3.29
CA GLY A 608 -7.27 -19.28 -3.43
C GLY A 608 -6.84 -19.94 -2.10
N ILE A 609 -7.13 -19.32 -0.94
CA ILE A 609 -6.64 -19.76 0.38
C ILE A 609 -7.82 -20.23 1.23
N ASP A 610 -7.86 -21.53 1.56
CA ASP A 610 -8.66 -22.00 2.68
C ASP A 610 -7.98 -21.56 3.99
N VAL A 611 -8.48 -20.47 4.56
CA VAL A 611 -7.91 -19.82 5.75
C VAL A 611 -7.91 -20.76 6.97
N ASP A 612 -8.93 -21.59 7.11
CA ASP A 612 -9.04 -22.54 8.21
C ASP A 612 -7.97 -23.62 8.09
N VAL A 613 -7.77 -24.15 6.88
CA VAL A 613 -6.71 -25.10 6.56
C VAL A 613 -5.32 -24.48 6.71
N PHE A 614 -5.13 -23.22 6.29
CA PHE A 614 -3.86 -22.53 6.45
C PHE A 614 -3.50 -22.30 7.93
N MET A 615 -4.45 -21.88 8.77
CA MET A 615 -4.22 -21.72 10.21
C MET A 615 -3.96 -23.05 10.93
N SER A 616 -4.50 -24.15 10.40
CA SER A 616 -4.32 -25.50 10.96
C SER A 616 -2.86 -25.97 11.01
N ALA A 617 -1.98 -25.22 10.39
CA ALA A 617 -0.63 -25.62 10.10
C ALA A 617 0.39 -24.91 11.02
N PHE A 618 -0.06 -23.92 11.80
CA PHE A 618 0.70 -23.28 12.87
C PHE A 618 0.36 -23.91 14.24
N GLU A 619 1.29 -24.63 14.88
CA GLU A 619 1.04 -25.26 16.18
C GLU A 619 0.63 -24.24 17.27
N ASP A 620 1.24 -23.05 17.22
CA ASP A 620 1.00 -21.99 18.19
C ASP A 620 -0.44 -21.43 18.12
N PHE A 621 -1.12 -21.55 16.97
CA PHE A 621 -2.53 -21.21 16.83
C PHE A 621 -3.40 -22.08 17.74
N TYR A 622 -3.20 -23.41 17.71
CA TYR A 622 -3.97 -24.33 18.56
C TYR A 622 -3.70 -24.11 20.04
N ARG A 623 -2.44 -23.80 20.40
CA ARG A 623 -2.08 -23.45 21.77
C ARG A 623 -2.80 -22.18 22.22
N SER A 624 -2.76 -21.14 21.40
CA SER A 624 -3.36 -19.83 21.70
C SER A 624 -4.87 -19.91 21.89
N PHE A 625 -5.57 -20.71 21.07
CA PHE A 625 -7.03 -20.92 21.18
C PHE A 625 -7.43 -22.11 22.07
N ARG A 626 -6.46 -22.82 22.65
CA ARG A 626 -6.67 -24.02 23.46
C ARG A 626 -7.50 -25.09 22.74
N CYS A 627 -7.26 -25.22 21.44
CA CYS A 627 -7.93 -26.20 20.61
C CYS A 627 -7.51 -27.62 20.98
N ASN A 628 -8.45 -28.56 20.95
CA ASN A 628 -8.15 -29.97 21.22
C ASN A 628 -7.37 -30.54 20.03
N THR A 629 -6.11 -30.93 20.23
CA THR A 629 -5.13 -31.28 19.18
C THR A 629 -5.38 -32.63 18.49
N THR A 630 -6.63 -33.09 18.44
CA THR A 630 -7.03 -34.31 17.71
C THR A 630 -7.12 -34.14 16.20
N VAL A 631 -7.01 -32.90 15.67
CA VAL A 631 -6.84 -32.68 14.23
C VAL A 631 -5.38 -32.94 13.90
N SER A 632 -5.20 -33.95 13.06
CA SER A 632 -3.97 -34.48 12.50
C SER A 632 -2.75 -33.54 12.56
N LYS A 633 -1.63 -34.05 13.08
CA LYS A 633 -0.27 -33.51 12.88
C LYS A 633 0.10 -33.53 11.40
N ILE A 634 -0.63 -32.80 10.56
CA ILE A 634 -0.22 -32.51 9.20
C ILE A 634 0.56 -31.22 9.33
N THR A 635 1.87 -31.32 9.11
CA THR A 635 2.75 -30.22 8.68
C THR A 635 3.29 -29.18 9.67
N GLY A 636 3.20 -29.36 11.00
CA GLY A 636 3.92 -28.45 11.93
C GLY A 636 5.46 -28.63 12.00
N ALA A 637 6.00 -29.71 11.43
CA ALA A 637 7.41 -30.11 11.65
C ALA A 637 8.20 -30.42 10.36
N ILE A 638 7.69 -30.09 9.17
CA ILE A 638 8.24 -30.68 7.93
C ILE A 638 9.21 -29.75 7.19
N CYS A 639 9.08 -28.43 7.33
CA CYS A 639 9.99 -27.45 6.72
C CYS A 639 10.50 -26.45 7.75
N THR A 640 10.93 -26.94 8.90
CA THR A 640 11.90 -26.19 9.69
C THR A 640 13.20 -26.20 8.89
N LEU A 641 13.90 -25.06 8.86
CA LEU A 641 15.34 -25.04 8.59
C LEU A 641 16.00 -25.80 9.74
N HIS A 642 15.85 -27.12 9.74
CA HIS A 642 16.51 -28.01 10.68
C HIS A 642 17.94 -28.14 10.21
N LEU A 643 18.78 -27.34 10.85
CA LEU A 643 20.21 -27.51 10.94
C LEU A 643 20.60 -27.86 12.35
#